data_AF-A0A6P7QVD0-F1
#
_entry.id   AF-A0A6P7QVD0-F1
#
_cell.length_a   1.000
_cell.length_b   1.000
_cell.length_c   1.000
_cell.angle_alpha   90.00
_cell.angle_beta   90.00
_cell.angle_gamma   90.00
#
_symmetry.space_group_name_H-M   'P 1'
#
loop_
_entity.id
_entity.type
_entity.pdbx_description
1 polymer ?
#
loop_
_entity_poly.entity_id
_entity_poly.type
_entity_poly.pdbx_seq_one_letter_code
_entity_poly.pdbx_strand_id
1 'polypeptide(L)'
;MDRHIPMHALPEEIQKMSPEETVCKYCGVSYLILHEFKAMEEKLKAVQEEMKFYQGSVEREKKLQEKLQSLSQEFEQYKSASESKKARSGVQDASMQLKKQQNEFQSVQKELGHLQLELKIKQKQSQVFSQRLLEHKHFWNKTLLLLTFTKRELTSIKYEIDDNFQNWTALKGEVLLQIKSISDTALAEIDMLNKSLTVSQRNKVCLEEEMKSLKLLSDAAILRSQQMEASKQHEVNLQARCYELQKEALDLQCQVEALGLRLQKTAKELDNCKEMLMKKSNDAESCERELRKLKFESIISESRHKRLLKEKEDSLITCQQLYKTIQEELTTKERQEEDVKRRINLTENELEITKSLLLQTQEEILTLKNERELMLVSHQKSIEQLQETLRQKLLSDDSWREKIEAELSKERARHLIEFQDQALLFKEEAKLELDIEKEKHQEIIRKYQQEHEDLQRKIGDLIADATKDLRLEVASLQEKLHESHARYTEESESKKKEIEDLKNLVAEFQCRLKKETGYDDSISEELKKEMKQKSDELERVRLAQTQLLQQFNQSQEENTFLQETVRRECEERFELTEALSQAKEQLLELRRSGGNLPCSLNKGTLTYPASAVSNHRELSSGRQNCGRGTGTPSLRGLPKPTASPTPDKLKKVSSSGLPALSQAYPPRGRAISVNEARQRLTAILRRRLSQQ
;
A
#
# COMPACT_ATOMS: atom_id res chain seq x y z
N MET A 1 43.51 -144.48 12.48
CA MET A 1 44.68 -144.82 13.31
C MET A 1 44.46 -146.22 13.85
N ASP A 2 44.61 -147.20 12.98
CA ASP A 2 44.39 -148.61 13.31
C ASP A 2 45.59 -149.13 14.11
N ARG A 3 45.32 -149.80 15.23
CA ARG A 3 46.39 -150.34 16.07
C ARG A 3 47.01 -151.56 15.39
N HIS A 4 48.26 -151.42 14.97
CA HIS A 4 49.03 -152.51 14.39
C HIS A 4 49.26 -153.60 15.44
N ILE A 5 48.63 -154.76 15.28
CA ILE A 5 48.79 -155.92 16.17
C ILE A 5 50.00 -156.73 15.66
N PRO A 6 51.08 -156.92 16.45
CA PRO A 6 52.19 -157.77 16.05
C PRO A 6 51.74 -159.23 15.89
N MET A 7 51.98 -159.83 14.71
CA MET A 7 51.52 -161.20 14.39
C MET A 7 52.14 -162.32 15.26
N HIS A 8 53.18 -162.00 16.03
CA HIS A 8 53.69 -162.86 17.10
C HIS A 8 53.75 -162.04 18.39
N ALA A 9 52.73 -162.19 19.23
CA ALA A 9 52.80 -161.76 20.63
C ALA A 9 53.86 -162.60 21.37
N LEU A 10 54.56 -161.99 22.32
CA LEU A 10 55.37 -162.77 23.26
C LEU A 10 54.45 -163.69 24.09
N PRO A 11 54.89 -164.91 24.45
CA PRO A 11 54.14 -165.80 25.34
C PRO A 11 53.69 -165.10 26.62
N GLU A 12 52.49 -165.42 27.13
CA GLU A 12 51.90 -164.72 28.28
C GLU A 12 52.77 -164.82 29.54
N GLU A 13 53.56 -165.89 29.66
CA GLU A 13 54.54 -166.10 30.71
C GLU A 13 55.59 -164.97 30.73
N ILE A 14 56.00 -164.49 29.56
CA ILE A 14 57.04 -163.45 29.43
C ILE A 14 56.46 -162.04 29.61
N GLN A 15 55.20 -161.80 29.21
CA GLN A 15 54.53 -160.52 29.45
C GLN A 15 54.11 -160.28 30.91
N LYS A 16 54.12 -161.32 31.75
CA LYS A 16 53.71 -161.27 33.17
C LYS A 16 54.86 -161.46 34.17
N MET A 17 56.08 -161.74 33.70
CA MET A 17 57.30 -161.74 34.53
C MET A 17 57.56 -160.36 35.13
N SER A 18 58.23 -160.30 36.29
CA SER A 18 58.67 -159.01 36.83
C SER A 18 59.80 -158.42 35.96
N PRO A 19 60.00 -157.09 35.95
CA PRO A 19 61.10 -156.48 35.21
C PRO A 19 62.47 -157.08 35.55
N GLU A 20 62.70 -157.50 36.80
CA GLU A 20 63.95 -158.14 37.24
C GLU A 20 64.21 -159.50 36.58
N GLU A 21 63.17 -160.26 36.23
CA GLU A 21 63.29 -161.60 35.63
C GLU A 21 63.57 -161.54 34.11
N THR A 22 63.16 -160.45 33.45
CA THR A 22 63.38 -160.25 32.00
C THR A 22 64.82 -159.88 31.63
N VAL A 23 65.68 -159.63 32.61
CA VAL A 23 67.08 -159.20 32.46
C VAL A 23 68.01 -160.40 32.25
N CYS A 24 68.78 -160.39 31.16
CA CYS A 24 69.78 -161.42 30.91
C CYS A 24 70.92 -161.38 31.94
N LYS A 25 71.03 -162.41 32.78
CA LYS A 25 72.04 -162.53 33.86
C LYS A 25 73.52 -162.48 33.41
N TYR A 26 73.80 -162.56 32.10
CA TYR A 26 75.15 -162.46 31.54
C TYR A 26 75.46 -161.11 30.85
N CYS A 27 74.48 -160.25 30.59
CA CYS A 27 74.73 -158.95 29.94
C CYS A 27 73.89 -157.76 30.45
N GLY A 28 72.99 -157.95 31.41
CA GLY A 28 72.24 -156.87 32.05
C GLY A 28 71.14 -156.20 31.20
N VAL A 29 70.96 -156.62 29.95
CA VAL A 29 69.92 -156.10 29.05
C VAL A 29 68.61 -156.86 29.29
N SER A 30 67.49 -156.15 29.48
CA SER A 30 66.15 -156.73 29.39
C SER A 30 65.69 -156.79 27.93
N TYR A 31 65.10 -157.93 27.55
CA TYR A 31 64.60 -158.17 26.20
C TYR A 31 63.42 -157.26 25.79
N LEU A 32 62.80 -156.52 26.72
CA LEU A 32 61.66 -155.63 26.45
C LEU A 32 62.05 -154.18 26.11
N ILE A 33 63.28 -153.76 26.41
CA ILE A 33 63.76 -152.37 26.30
C ILE A 33 63.50 -151.76 24.90
N LEU A 34 63.68 -152.54 23.82
CA LEU A 34 63.50 -152.06 22.45
C LEU A 34 62.04 -151.69 22.12
N HIS A 35 61.06 -152.34 22.76
CA HIS A 35 59.65 -152.01 22.59
C HIS A 35 59.28 -150.72 23.33
N GLU A 36 59.82 -150.53 24.54
CA GLU A 36 59.59 -149.31 25.33
C GLU A 36 60.20 -148.07 24.66
N PHE A 37 61.42 -148.18 24.11
CA PHE A 37 62.01 -147.10 23.32
C PHE A 37 61.17 -146.73 22.10
N LYS A 38 60.64 -147.71 21.34
CA LYS A 38 59.72 -147.41 20.22
C LYS A 38 58.42 -146.76 20.66
N ALA A 39 57.80 -147.24 21.75
CA ALA A 39 56.60 -146.62 22.30
C ALA A 39 56.86 -145.20 22.82
N MET A 40 58.08 -144.87 23.24
CA MET A 40 58.52 -143.52 23.59
C MET A 40 58.80 -142.66 22.34
N GLU A 41 59.43 -143.20 21.29
CA GLU A 41 59.63 -142.50 20.01
C GLU A 41 58.29 -142.14 19.34
N GLU A 42 57.30 -143.04 19.33
CA GLU A 42 55.99 -142.78 18.74
C GLU A 42 55.21 -141.72 19.53
N LYS A 43 55.28 -141.74 20.87
CA LYS A 43 54.74 -140.67 21.72
C LYS A 43 55.44 -139.34 21.48
N LEU A 44 56.77 -139.33 21.36
CA LEU A 44 57.54 -138.11 21.07
C LEU A 44 57.20 -137.54 19.69
N LYS A 45 57.00 -138.39 18.67
CA LYS A 45 56.50 -137.96 17.35
C LYS A 45 55.11 -137.35 17.43
N ALA A 46 54.16 -138.02 18.09
CA ALA A 46 52.80 -137.51 18.26
C ALA A 46 52.78 -136.15 18.98
N VAL A 47 53.50 -136.01 20.10
CA VAL A 47 53.65 -134.74 20.83
C VAL A 47 54.34 -133.67 19.97
N GLN A 48 55.33 -134.04 19.14
CA GLN A 48 56.00 -133.08 18.26
C GLN A 48 55.13 -132.66 17.06
N GLU A 49 54.20 -133.50 16.61
CA GLU A 49 53.20 -133.16 15.59
C GLU A 49 52.10 -132.25 16.17
N GLU A 50 51.59 -132.55 17.38
CA GLU A 50 50.70 -131.65 18.12
C GLU A 50 51.37 -130.30 18.39
N MET A 51 52.63 -130.28 18.83
CA MET A 51 53.36 -129.04 19.11
C MET A 51 53.56 -128.19 17.86
N LYS A 52 53.82 -128.80 16.68
CA LYS A 52 53.83 -128.10 15.38
C LYS A 52 52.46 -127.55 15.01
N PHE A 53 51.38 -128.31 15.25
CA PHE A 53 50.01 -127.86 14.99
C PHE A 53 49.64 -126.64 15.86
N TYR A 54 49.92 -126.69 17.17
CA TYR A 54 49.70 -125.58 18.08
C TYR A 54 50.58 -124.36 17.75
N GLN A 55 51.86 -124.55 17.43
CA GLN A 55 52.74 -123.48 16.99
C GLN A 55 52.21 -122.78 15.73
N GLY A 56 51.78 -123.57 14.72
CA GLY A 56 51.11 -123.05 13.54
C GLY A 56 49.76 -122.37 13.84
N SER A 57 49.10 -122.70 14.96
CA SER A 57 47.89 -122.01 15.41
C SER A 57 48.19 -120.68 16.09
N VAL A 58 49.20 -120.62 16.96
CA VAL A 58 49.68 -119.37 17.58
C VAL A 58 50.15 -118.39 16.50
N GLU A 59 50.77 -118.86 15.42
CA GLU A 59 51.10 -118.00 14.27
C GLU A 59 49.87 -117.45 13.53
N ARG A 60 48.78 -118.23 13.42
CA ARG A 60 47.52 -117.75 12.83
C ARG A 60 46.84 -116.74 13.75
N GLU A 61 46.78 -117.03 15.05
CA GLU A 61 46.28 -116.15 16.11
C GLU A 61 46.99 -114.78 16.04
N LYS A 62 48.33 -114.79 16.02
CA LYS A 62 49.15 -113.58 15.93
C LYS A 62 48.89 -112.79 14.64
N LYS A 63 48.86 -113.45 13.48
CA LYS A 63 48.56 -112.81 12.18
C LYS A 63 47.14 -112.25 12.10
N LEU A 64 46.18 -112.81 12.84
CA LEU A 64 44.83 -112.25 12.99
C LEU A 64 44.84 -111.04 13.94
N GLN A 65 45.56 -111.13 15.07
CA GLN A 65 45.68 -110.05 16.05
C GLN A 65 46.38 -108.81 15.46
N GLU A 66 47.44 -109.00 14.67
CA GLU A 66 48.13 -107.94 13.91
C GLU A 66 47.17 -107.24 12.92
N LYS A 67 46.34 -108.00 12.18
CA LYS A 67 45.30 -107.43 11.28
C LYS A 67 44.18 -106.72 12.04
N LEU A 68 43.79 -107.22 13.20
CA LEU A 68 42.75 -106.61 14.03
C LEU A 68 43.23 -105.28 14.61
N GLN A 69 44.52 -105.20 14.99
CA GLN A 69 45.17 -103.95 15.37
C GLN A 69 45.24 -102.96 14.20
N SER A 70 45.64 -103.38 12.99
CA SER A 70 45.71 -102.47 11.84
C SER A 70 44.32 -101.94 11.45
N LEU A 71 43.30 -102.80 11.37
CA LEU A 71 41.92 -102.40 11.09
C LEU A 71 41.33 -101.49 12.17
N SER A 72 41.68 -101.71 13.44
CA SER A 72 41.27 -100.83 14.54
C SER A 72 41.93 -99.44 14.43
N GLN A 73 43.20 -99.38 14.03
CA GLN A 73 43.92 -98.14 13.83
C GLN A 73 43.41 -97.36 12.60
N GLU A 74 43.11 -98.05 11.50
CA GLU A 74 42.46 -97.48 10.31
C GLU A 74 41.05 -96.93 10.63
N PHE A 75 40.28 -97.65 11.45
CA PHE A 75 38.95 -97.22 11.87
C PHE A 75 38.96 -95.94 12.70
N GLU A 76 39.86 -95.81 13.69
CA GLU A 76 39.99 -94.57 14.48
C GLU A 76 40.59 -93.41 13.67
N GLN A 77 41.46 -93.67 12.69
CA GLN A 77 41.88 -92.65 11.72
C GLN A 77 40.70 -92.17 10.86
N TYR A 78 39.87 -93.07 10.35
CA TYR A 78 38.67 -92.71 9.57
C TYR A 78 37.66 -91.93 10.42
N LYS A 79 37.40 -92.38 11.65
CA LYS A 79 36.48 -91.74 12.61
C LYS A 79 36.93 -90.32 12.94
N SER A 80 38.16 -90.13 13.42
CA SER A 80 38.71 -88.80 13.72
C SER A 80 38.82 -87.88 12.49
N ALA A 81 39.13 -88.43 11.31
CA ALA A 81 39.07 -87.69 10.05
C ALA A 81 37.63 -87.22 9.74
N SER A 82 36.63 -88.07 9.92
CA SER A 82 35.22 -87.73 9.68
C SER A 82 34.68 -86.68 10.67
N GLU A 83 35.04 -86.80 11.95
CA GLU A 83 34.67 -85.87 13.02
C GLU A 83 35.31 -84.49 12.77
N SER A 84 36.60 -84.44 12.44
CA SER A 84 37.28 -83.17 12.11
C SER A 84 36.73 -82.52 10.83
N LYS A 85 36.32 -83.30 9.83
CA LYS A 85 35.64 -82.80 8.61
C LYS A 85 34.29 -82.17 8.96
N LYS A 86 33.48 -82.86 9.77
CA LYS A 86 32.15 -82.41 10.21
C LYS A 86 32.21 -81.18 11.12
N ALA A 87 33.20 -81.12 12.01
CA ALA A 87 33.48 -79.95 12.82
C ALA A 87 33.93 -78.76 11.96
N ARG A 88 34.82 -78.99 10.97
CA ARG A 88 35.29 -77.94 10.06
C ARG A 88 34.18 -77.38 9.18
N SER A 89 33.30 -78.22 8.63
CA SER A 89 32.15 -77.74 7.85
C SER A 89 31.16 -76.97 8.74
N GLY A 90 30.84 -77.49 9.94
CA GLY A 90 29.96 -76.79 10.88
C GLY A 90 30.49 -75.41 11.32
N VAL A 91 31.81 -75.27 11.52
CA VAL A 91 32.46 -73.99 11.80
C VAL A 91 32.43 -73.05 10.58
N GLN A 92 32.59 -73.58 9.36
CA GLN A 92 32.46 -72.78 8.13
C GLN A 92 31.02 -72.30 7.91
N ASP A 93 30.01 -73.15 8.10
CA ASP A 93 28.60 -72.80 8.00
C ASP A 93 28.20 -71.76 9.06
N ALA A 94 28.61 -71.96 10.32
CA ALA A 94 28.39 -70.99 11.39
C ALA A 94 29.10 -69.65 11.10
N SER A 95 30.31 -69.68 10.53
CA SER A 95 31.03 -68.46 10.12
C SER A 95 30.31 -67.73 8.98
N MET A 96 29.76 -68.45 8.00
CA MET A 96 28.95 -67.85 6.93
C MET A 96 27.63 -67.28 7.46
N GLN A 97 26.95 -67.96 8.40
CA GLN A 97 25.74 -67.45 9.05
C GLN A 97 26.02 -66.18 9.88
N LEU A 98 27.07 -66.18 10.70
CA LEU A 98 27.50 -65.00 11.45
C LEU A 98 27.89 -63.85 10.50
N LYS A 99 28.57 -64.13 9.39
CA LYS A 99 28.92 -63.11 8.39
C LYS A 99 27.68 -62.54 7.68
N LYS A 100 26.67 -63.37 7.41
CA LYS A 100 25.36 -62.93 6.90
C LYS A 100 24.65 -62.01 7.91
N GLN A 101 24.50 -62.44 9.16
CA GLN A 101 23.87 -61.63 10.22
C GLN A 101 24.62 -60.32 10.49
N GLN A 102 25.96 -60.32 10.43
CA GLN A 102 26.79 -59.11 10.53
C GLN A 102 26.47 -58.11 9.41
N ASN A 103 26.28 -58.59 8.17
CA ASN A 103 25.93 -57.75 7.03
C ASN A 103 24.47 -57.24 7.12
N GLU A 104 23.54 -58.08 7.56
CA GLU A 104 22.12 -57.72 7.79
C GLU A 104 22.00 -56.64 8.87
N PHE A 105 22.68 -56.80 10.00
CA PHE A 105 22.75 -55.78 11.06
C PHE A 105 23.33 -54.45 10.54
N GLN A 106 24.35 -54.50 9.67
CA GLN A 106 24.91 -53.30 9.03
C GLN A 106 23.97 -52.65 8.00
N SER A 107 23.00 -53.38 7.44
CA SER A 107 21.93 -52.78 6.61
C SER A 107 20.92 -52.06 7.50
N VAL A 108 20.37 -52.77 8.50
CA VAL A 108 19.39 -52.22 9.46
C VAL A 108 19.94 -51.00 10.20
N GLN A 109 21.24 -50.99 10.54
CA GLN A 109 21.89 -49.83 11.17
C GLN A 109 21.97 -48.60 10.25
N LYS A 110 22.14 -48.80 8.92
CA LYS A 110 22.10 -47.70 7.93
C LYS A 110 20.68 -47.20 7.71
N GLU A 111 19.71 -48.12 7.61
CA GLU A 111 18.29 -47.82 7.47
C GLU A 111 17.77 -47.03 8.69
N LEU A 112 18.14 -47.44 9.91
CA LEU A 112 17.87 -46.68 11.14
C LEU A 112 18.49 -45.27 11.09
N GLY A 113 19.72 -45.13 10.59
CA GLY A 113 20.36 -43.84 10.37
C GLY A 113 19.61 -42.94 9.38
N HIS A 114 19.12 -43.51 8.28
CA HIS A 114 18.28 -42.81 7.30
C HIS A 114 16.95 -42.36 7.92
N LEU A 115 16.23 -43.26 8.62
CA LEU A 115 14.96 -42.95 9.28
C LEU A 115 15.11 -41.89 10.37
N GLN A 116 16.23 -41.88 11.13
CA GLN A 116 16.54 -40.81 12.07
C GLN A 116 16.81 -39.46 11.40
N LEU A 117 17.41 -39.45 10.20
CA LEU A 117 17.61 -38.23 9.42
C LEU A 117 16.27 -37.71 8.88
N GLU A 118 15.44 -38.58 8.32
CA GLU A 118 14.12 -38.21 7.81
C GLU A 118 13.22 -37.70 8.94
N LEU A 119 13.20 -38.36 10.11
CA LEU A 119 12.47 -37.89 11.30
C LEU A 119 12.87 -36.45 11.68
N LYS A 120 14.17 -36.13 11.68
CA LYS A 120 14.67 -34.76 11.96
C LYS A 120 14.22 -33.75 10.88
N ILE A 121 14.08 -34.18 9.62
CA ILE A 121 13.55 -33.35 8.53
C ILE A 121 12.04 -33.09 8.73
N LYS A 122 11.24 -34.14 9.02
CA LYS A 122 9.79 -33.98 9.29
C LYS A 122 9.53 -33.13 10.53
N GLN A 123 10.34 -33.28 11.60
CA GLN A 123 10.26 -32.44 12.80
C GLN A 123 10.51 -30.96 12.47
N LYS A 124 11.55 -30.63 11.69
CA LYS A 124 11.80 -29.25 11.23
C LYS A 124 10.65 -28.71 10.37
N GLN A 125 10.10 -29.52 9.46
CA GLN A 125 8.95 -29.14 8.65
C GLN A 125 7.72 -28.84 9.52
N SER A 126 7.41 -29.71 10.48
CA SER A 126 6.33 -29.52 11.46
C SER A 126 6.50 -28.22 12.28
N GLN A 127 7.72 -27.93 12.74
CA GLN A 127 8.02 -26.69 13.45
C GLN A 127 7.77 -25.44 12.59
N VAL A 128 8.16 -25.46 11.31
CA VAL A 128 7.89 -24.36 10.36
C VAL A 128 6.39 -24.19 10.09
N PHE A 129 5.63 -25.29 9.97
CA PHE A 129 4.17 -25.21 9.81
C PHE A 129 3.48 -24.67 11.08
N SER A 130 3.93 -25.10 12.27
CA SER A 130 3.44 -24.58 13.55
C SER A 130 3.68 -23.07 13.70
N GLN A 131 4.89 -22.61 13.34
CA GLN A 131 5.20 -21.17 13.39
C GLN A 131 4.36 -20.36 12.38
N ARG A 132 4.18 -20.84 11.15
CA ARG A 132 3.26 -20.22 10.17
C ARG A 132 1.81 -20.18 10.69
N LEU A 133 1.35 -21.21 11.39
CA LEU A 133 0.01 -21.25 11.99
C LEU A 133 -0.16 -20.15 13.06
N LEU A 134 0.89 -19.89 13.87
CA LEU A 134 0.91 -18.79 14.84
C LEU A 134 0.94 -17.42 14.17
N GLU A 135 1.72 -17.25 13.10
CA GLU A 135 1.77 -16.03 12.27
C GLU A 135 0.40 -15.73 11.64
N HIS A 136 -0.25 -16.74 11.04
CA HIS A 136 -1.61 -16.61 10.51
C HIS A 136 -2.62 -16.29 11.62
N LYS A 137 -2.54 -16.93 12.80
CA LYS A 137 -3.42 -16.64 13.95
C LYS A 137 -3.26 -15.20 14.43
N HIS A 138 -2.04 -14.67 14.50
CA HIS A 138 -1.79 -13.26 14.82
C HIS A 138 -2.38 -12.33 13.75
N PHE A 139 -2.18 -12.63 12.46
CA PHE A 139 -2.74 -11.86 11.36
C PHE A 139 -4.27 -11.83 11.38
N TRP A 140 -4.93 -12.98 11.59
CA TRP A 140 -6.39 -13.06 11.71
C TRP A 140 -6.91 -12.24 12.89
N ASN A 141 -6.27 -12.31 14.06
CA ASN A 141 -6.65 -11.49 15.22
C ASN A 141 -6.50 -9.99 14.92
N LYS A 142 -5.42 -9.57 14.24
CA LYS A 142 -5.20 -8.17 13.85
C LYS A 142 -6.23 -7.68 12.82
N THR A 143 -6.59 -8.53 11.86
CA THR A 143 -7.65 -8.25 10.87
C THR A 143 -9.03 -8.17 11.52
N LEU A 144 -9.33 -9.02 12.51
CA LEU A 144 -10.57 -8.97 13.28
C LEU A 144 -10.67 -7.69 14.14
N LEU A 145 -9.57 -7.26 14.75
CA LEU A 145 -9.49 -5.97 15.45
C LEU A 145 -9.74 -4.79 14.50
N LEU A 146 -9.15 -4.81 13.30
CA LEU A 146 -9.40 -3.77 12.29
C LEU A 146 -10.86 -3.77 11.81
N LEU A 147 -11.45 -4.95 11.56
CA LEU A 147 -12.83 -5.08 11.10
C LEU A 147 -13.86 -4.67 12.18
N THR A 148 -13.58 -4.98 13.45
CA THR A 148 -14.43 -4.53 14.57
C THR A 148 -14.27 -3.04 14.85
N PHE A 149 -13.08 -2.45 14.61
CA PHE A 149 -12.89 -1.00 14.62
C PHE A 149 -13.67 -0.32 13.49
N THR A 150 -13.47 -0.71 12.23
CA THR A 150 -14.17 -0.07 11.09
C THR A 150 -15.70 -0.25 11.16
N LYS A 151 -16.20 -1.35 11.74
CA LYS A 151 -17.63 -1.50 12.05
C LYS A 151 -18.14 -0.44 13.04
N ARG A 152 -17.34 -0.08 14.06
CA ARG A 152 -17.70 1.00 15.01
C ARG A 152 -17.70 2.36 14.33
N GLU A 153 -16.66 2.67 13.55
CA GLU A 153 -16.57 3.93 12.79
C GLU A 153 -17.77 4.10 11.84
N LEU A 154 -18.10 3.07 11.06
CA LEU A 154 -19.29 3.06 10.19
C LEU A 154 -20.60 3.21 10.96
N THR A 155 -20.65 2.75 12.21
CA THR A 155 -21.83 2.93 13.08
C THR A 155 -21.90 4.37 13.62
N SER A 156 -20.78 5.00 13.97
CA SER A 156 -20.73 6.43 14.33
C SER A 156 -21.17 7.31 13.15
N ILE A 157 -20.58 7.10 11.97
CA ILE A 157 -20.93 7.80 10.73
C ILE A 157 -22.42 7.64 10.41
N LYS A 158 -23.00 6.44 10.64
CA LYS A 158 -24.45 6.24 10.48
C LYS A 158 -25.25 7.11 11.45
N TYR A 159 -24.91 7.11 12.75
CA TYR A 159 -25.61 7.94 13.73
C TYR A 159 -25.46 9.45 13.44
N GLU A 160 -24.29 9.90 12.98
CA GLU A 160 -24.05 11.27 12.54
C GLU A 160 -24.92 11.63 11.31
N ILE A 161 -25.10 10.72 10.36
CA ILE A 161 -25.99 10.91 9.20
C ILE A 161 -27.46 10.92 9.63
N ASP A 162 -27.88 10.00 10.51
CA ASP A 162 -29.25 9.92 11.03
C ASP A 162 -29.62 11.18 11.84
N ASP A 163 -28.69 11.72 12.64
CA ASP A 163 -28.84 12.99 13.38
C ASP A 163 -28.90 14.20 12.43
N ASN A 164 -27.96 14.33 11.49
CA ASN A 164 -27.98 15.41 10.50
C ASN A 164 -29.27 15.40 9.65
N PHE A 165 -29.82 14.22 9.34
CA PHE A 165 -31.10 14.08 8.65
C PHE A 165 -32.29 14.53 9.51
N GLN A 166 -32.30 14.24 10.82
CA GLN A 166 -33.31 14.76 11.75
C GLN A 166 -33.20 16.29 11.88
N ASN A 167 -32.00 16.83 12.07
CA ASN A 167 -31.75 18.27 12.15
C ASN A 167 -32.17 19.01 10.86
N TRP A 168 -31.88 18.43 9.68
CA TRP A 168 -32.37 18.97 8.40
C TRP A 168 -33.89 18.91 8.27
N THR A 169 -34.52 17.84 8.78
CA THR A 169 -35.99 17.68 8.76
C THR A 169 -36.67 18.69 9.69
N ALA A 170 -36.11 18.94 10.88
CA ALA A 170 -36.56 19.98 11.79
C ALA A 170 -36.44 21.38 11.17
N LEU A 171 -35.27 21.75 10.64
CA LEU A 171 -35.03 23.02 9.97
C LEU A 171 -35.98 23.23 8.78
N LYS A 172 -36.25 22.18 7.98
CA LYS A 172 -37.25 22.23 6.91
C LYS A 172 -38.66 22.54 7.45
N GLY A 173 -39.03 21.98 8.60
CA GLY A 173 -40.27 22.28 9.30
C GLY A 173 -40.36 23.73 9.76
N GLU A 174 -39.31 24.24 10.40
CA GLU A 174 -39.21 25.64 10.84
C GLU A 174 -39.32 26.62 9.67
N VAL A 175 -38.59 26.37 8.57
CA VAL A 175 -38.66 27.21 7.36
C VAL A 175 -40.06 27.20 6.74
N LEU A 176 -40.75 26.06 6.71
CA LEU A 176 -42.15 26.00 6.25
C LEU A 176 -43.11 26.78 7.15
N LEU A 177 -42.91 26.74 8.48
CA LEU A 177 -43.69 27.53 9.44
C LEU A 177 -43.40 29.04 9.30
N GLN A 178 -42.15 29.44 9.07
CA GLN A 178 -41.78 30.83 8.79
C GLN A 178 -42.41 31.33 7.48
N ILE A 179 -42.30 30.57 6.40
CA ILE A 179 -42.93 30.90 5.10
C ILE A 179 -44.45 31.04 5.26
N LYS A 180 -45.09 30.14 6.02
CA LYS A 180 -46.52 30.26 6.31
C LYS A 180 -46.82 31.53 7.12
N SER A 181 -46.10 31.78 8.21
CA SER A 181 -46.30 32.98 9.04
C SER A 181 -46.14 34.28 8.24
N ILE A 182 -45.15 34.35 7.34
CA ILE A 182 -44.94 35.49 6.44
C ILE A 182 -46.11 35.63 5.45
N SER A 183 -46.59 34.51 4.89
CA SER A 183 -47.73 34.48 3.96
C SER A 183 -49.03 34.93 4.64
N ASP A 184 -49.33 34.40 5.83
CA ASP A 184 -50.50 34.77 6.64
C ASP A 184 -50.44 36.26 7.02
N THR A 185 -49.25 36.79 7.35
CA THR A 185 -49.03 38.23 7.63
C THR A 185 -49.27 39.09 6.39
N ALA A 186 -48.73 38.71 5.24
CA ALA A 186 -48.91 39.44 3.99
C ALA A 186 -50.37 39.44 3.51
N LEU A 187 -51.11 38.34 3.72
CA LEU A 187 -52.54 38.27 3.45
C LEU A 187 -53.35 39.22 4.35
N ALA A 188 -53.00 39.32 5.63
CA ALA A 188 -53.61 40.28 6.55
C ALA A 188 -53.29 41.75 6.17
N GLU A 189 -52.07 42.04 5.72
CA GLU A 189 -51.70 43.37 5.21
C GLU A 189 -52.48 43.71 3.92
N ILE A 190 -52.61 42.77 2.98
CA ILE A 190 -53.40 42.94 1.76
C ILE A 190 -54.88 43.20 2.08
N ASP A 191 -55.47 42.48 3.04
CA ASP A 191 -56.85 42.72 3.50
C ASP A 191 -57.01 44.12 4.15
N MET A 192 -56.05 44.55 4.98
CA MET A 192 -56.04 45.89 5.57
C MET A 192 -55.88 47.00 4.51
N LEU A 193 -55.02 46.81 3.52
CA LEU A 193 -54.85 47.73 2.38
C LEU A 193 -56.12 47.79 1.52
N ASN A 194 -56.77 46.65 1.25
CA ASN A 194 -58.05 46.61 0.55
C ASN A 194 -59.16 47.34 1.33
N LYS A 195 -59.26 47.13 2.65
CA LYS A 195 -60.19 47.86 3.52
C LYS A 195 -59.96 49.36 3.42
N SER A 196 -58.71 49.81 3.58
CA SER A 196 -58.30 51.22 3.42
C SER A 196 -58.67 51.79 2.04
N LEU A 197 -58.40 51.04 0.97
CA LEU A 197 -58.76 51.39 -0.40
C LEU A 197 -60.27 51.58 -0.57
N THR A 198 -61.11 50.70 -0.02
CA THR A 198 -62.57 50.90 -0.10
C THR A 198 -63.05 52.13 0.69
N VAL A 199 -62.38 52.50 1.79
CA VAL A 199 -62.69 53.74 2.53
C VAL A 199 -62.28 54.96 1.70
N SER A 200 -61.07 54.95 1.12
CA SER A 200 -60.60 56.01 0.21
C SER A 200 -61.52 56.17 -1.02
N GLN A 201 -62.00 55.07 -1.60
CA GLN A 201 -62.97 55.08 -2.70
C GLN A 201 -64.32 55.68 -2.30
N ARG A 202 -64.87 55.35 -1.10
CA ARG A 202 -66.10 55.99 -0.59
C ARG A 202 -65.89 57.48 -0.39
N ASN A 203 -64.80 57.88 0.28
CA ASN A 203 -64.48 59.28 0.53
C ASN A 203 -64.32 60.06 -0.80
N LYS A 204 -63.71 59.45 -1.82
CA LYS A 204 -63.63 60.02 -3.16
C LYS A 204 -65.03 60.29 -3.75
N VAL A 205 -65.96 59.33 -3.68
CA VAL A 205 -67.32 59.51 -4.21
C VAL A 205 -68.06 60.62 -3.46
N CYS A 206 -67.97 60.68 -2.13
CA CYS A 206 -68.55 61.77 -1.34
C CYS A 206 -67.96 63.14 -1.73
N LEU A 207 -66.64 63.24 -1.92
CA LEU A 207 -66.00 64.48 -2.39
C LEU A 207 -66.40 64.86 -3.82
N GLU A 208 -66.62 63.89 -4.71
CA GLU A 208 -67.17 64.13 -6.05
C GLU A 208 -68.64 64.58 -6.01
N GLU A 209 -69.42 64.21 -4.99
CA GLU A 209 -70.78 64.69 -4.75
C GLU A 209 -70.81 66.08 -4.12
N GLU A 210 -69.96 66.33 -3.11
CA GLU A 210 -69.73 67.66 -2.54
C GLU A 210 -69.27 68.66 -3.60
N MET A 211 -68.34 68.27 -4.50
CA MET A 211 -67.90 69.13 -5.60
C MET A 211 -69.04 69.48 -6.57
N LYS A 212 -69.95 68.54 -6.87
CA LYS A 212 -71.16 68.81 -7.69
C LYS A 212 -72.09 69.78 -6.97
N SER A 213 -72.30 69.59 -5.66
CA SER A 213 -73.14 70.46 -4.82
C SER A 213 -72.57 71.89 -4.73
N LEU A 214 -71.28 72.02 -4.44
CA LEU A 214 -70.56 73.30 -4.42
C LEU A 214 -70.57 73.99 -5.79
N LYS A 215 -70.51 73.25 -6.89
CA LYS A 215 -70.66 73.82 -8.23
C LYS A 215 -72.08 74.39 -8.44
N LEU A 216 -73.13 73.65 -8.10
CA LEU A 216 -74.51 74.14 -8.18
C LEU A 216 -74.74 75.39 -7.30
N LEU A 217 -74.13 75.43 -6.10
CA LEU A 217 -74.16 76.60 -5.22
C LEU A 217 -73.39 77.79 -5.80
N SER A 218 -72.25 77.55 -6.45
CA SER A 218 -71.49 78.58 -7.18
C SER A 218 -72.27 79.15 -8.36
N ASP A 219 -72.86 78.28 -9.18
CA ASP A 219 -73.68 78.68 -10.33
C ASP A 219 -74.90 79.51 -9.87
N ALA A 220 -75.55 79.10 -8.77
CA ALA A 220 -76.63 79.86 -8.14
C ALA A 220 -76.18 81.19 -7.50
N ALA A 221 -74.97 81.24 -6.93
CA ALA A 221 -74.39 82.47 -6.38
C ALA A 221 -74.03 83.49 -7.46
N ILE A 222 -73.50 83.04 -8.60
CA ILE A 222 -73.25 83.86 -9.79
C ILE A 222 -74.57 84.45 -10.31
N LEU A 223 -75.61 83.62 -10.41
CA LEU A 223 -76.94 84.04 -10.89
C LEU A 223 -77.61 85.04 -9.92
N ARG A 224 -77.45 84.86 -8.60
CA ARG A 224 -77.81 85.87 -7.59
C ARG A 224 -77.02 87.16 -7.73
N SER A 225 -75.72 87.10 -8.01
CA SER A 225 -74.88 88.29 -8.18
C SER A 225 -75.32 89.12 -9.39
N GLN A 226 -75.66 88.46 -10.50
CA GLN A 226 -76.28 89.10 -11.67
C GLN A 226 -77.63 89.77 -11.33
N GLN A 227 -78.47 89.11 -10.53
CA GLN A 227 -79.73 89.68 -10.04
C GLN A 227 -79.52 90.88 -9.11
N MET A 228 -78.50 90.85 -8.25
CA MET A 228 -78.14 91.95 -7.36
C MET A 228 -77.65 93.18 -8.11
N GLU A 229 -76.82 93.01 -9.15
CA GLU A 229 -76.35 94.15 -9.94
C GLU A 229 -77.50 94.80 -10.74
N ALA A 230 -78.47 94.01 -11.23
CA ALA A 230 -79.71 94.53 -11.79
C ALA A 230 -80.58 95.29 -10.75
N SER A 231 -80.63 94.81 -9.50
CA SER A 231 -81.32 95.51 -8.40
C SER A 231 -80.62 96.80 -7.97
N LYS A 232 -79.28 96.83 -8.03
CA LYS A 232 -78.47 98.01 -7.74
C LYS A 232 -78.64 99.10 -8.79
N GLN A 233 -78.82 98.72 -10.05
CA GLN A 233 -79.25 99.65 -11.11
C GLN A 233 -80.65 100.26 -10.83
N HIS A 234 -81.54 99.55 -10.12
CA HIS A 234 -82.81 100.09 -9.64
C HIS A 234 -82.63 101.01 -8.43
N GLU A 235 -81.74 100.67 -7.49
CA GLU A 235 -81.42 101.48 -6.30
C GLU A 235 -80.90 102.88 -6.65
N VAL A 236 -80.05 103.01 -7.68
CA VAL A 236 -79.59 104.32 -8.20
C VAL A 236 -80.76 105.23 -8.63
N ASN A 237 -81.83 104.66 -9.19
CA ASN A 237 -83.02 105.41 -9.58
C ASN A 237 -83.87 105.85 -8.36
N LEU A 238 -83.79 105.13 -7.24
CA LEU A 238 -84.44 105.52 -5.98
C LEU A 238 -83.60 106.58 -5.23
N GLN A 239 -82.27 106.47 -5.26
CA GLN A 239 -81.36 107.39 -4.59
C GLN A 239 -81.48 108.83 -5.15
N ALA A 240 -81.67 108.97 -6.46
CA ALA A 240 -81.99 110.25 -7.11
C ALA A 240 -83.29 110.88 -6.57
N ARG A 241 -84.28 110.05 -6.18
CA ARG A 241 -85.58 110.49 -5.67
C ARG A 241 -85.55 110.90 -4.20
N CYS A 242 -84.61 110.38 -3.42
CA CYS A 242 -84.38 110.82 -2.03
C CYS A 242 -83.73 112.21 -1.94
N TYR A 243 -82.94 112.61 -2.94
CA TYR A 243 -82.24 113.90 -2.94
C TYR A 243 -83.20 115.10 -3.06
N GLU A 244 -84.31 114.94 -3.80
CA GLU A 244 -85.40 115.92 -3.87
C GLU A 244 -86.05 116.13 -2.49
N LEU A 245 -86.42 115.03 -1.81
CA LEU A 245 -87.11 115.08 -0.50
C LEU A 245 -86.23 115.65 0.62
N GLN A 246 -84.91 115.49 0.54
CA GLN A 246 -83.99 116.06 1.54
C GLN A 246 -83.98 117.60 1.53
N LYS A 247 -84.45 118.23 0.44
CA LYS A 247 -84.56 119.68 0.29
C LYS A 247 -85.74 120.28 1.07
N GLU A 248 -86.83 119.52 1.23
CA GLU A 248 -88.04 119.96 1.94
C GLU A 248 -87.89 119.91 3.47
N ALA A 249 -86.98 119.07 3.99
CA ALA A 249 -86.78 118.87 5.43
C ALA A 249 -86.13 120.07 6.15
N LEU A 250 -85.39 120.93 5.44
CA LEU A 250 -84.61 122.02 6.05
C LEU A 250 -85.48 123.20 6.52
N ASP A 251 -86.59 123.50 5.85
CA ASP A 251 -87.47 124.64 6.21
C ASP A 251 -88.22 124.42 7.55
N LEU A 252 -88.42 123.17 7.97
CA LEU A 252 -89.15 122.84 9.20
C LEU A 252 -88.28 122.97 10.46
N GLN A 253 -86.95 122.99 10.35
CA GLN A 253 -86.06 122.98 11.51
C GLN A 253 -86.09 124.30 12.30
N CYS A 254 -86.46 125.42 11.66
CA CYS A 254 -86.53 126.75 12.27
C CYS A 254 -87.67 126.95 13.31
N GLN A 255 -88.55 125.96 13.52
CA GLN A 255 -89.70 126.10 14.44
C GLN A 255 -89.46 125.53 15.84
N VAL A 256 -88.36 124.80 16.07
CA VAL A 256 -88.13 124.04 17.32
C VAL A 256 -87.50 124.89 18.44
N GLU A 257 -86.78 125.95 18.11
CA GLU A 257 -86.00 126.75 19.08
C GLU A 257 -86.87 127.55 20.08
N ALA A 258 -88.16 127.74 19.80
CA ALA A 258 -89.06 128.60 20.56
C ALA A 258 -89.52 128.07 21.93
N LEU A 259 -89.23 126.80 22.29
CA LEU A 259 -89.78 126.15 23.49
C LEU A 259 -88.77 125.83 24.61
N GLY A 260 -87.49 126.21 24.48
CA GLY A 260 -86.45 125.90 25.47
C GLY A 260 -86.58 126.64 26.83
N LEU A 261 -87.35 127.72 26.90
CA LEU A 261 -87.38 128.65 28.05
C LEU A 261 -88.36 128.23 29.17
N ARG A 262 -88.16 127.05 29.77
CA ARG A 262 -88.90 126.65 30.99
C ARG A 262 -88.14 125.81 32.04
N LEU A 263 -86.83 125.60 31.88
CA LEU A 263 -86.04 124.72 32.76
C LEU A 263 -84.90 125.45 33.51
N GLN A 264 -85.21 126.61 34.10
CA GLN A 264 -84.28 127.38 34.94
C GLN A 264 -84.92 127.80 36.28
N LYS A 265 -85.02 126.88 37.24
CA LYS A 265 -85.28 127.20 38.65
C LYS A 265 -84.68 126.15 39.61
N THR A 266 -83.37 125.96 39.53
CA THR A 266 -82.58 125.18 40.48
C THR A 266 -82.24 125.99 41.75
N ALA A 267 -81.61 125.32 42.72
CA ALA A 267 -80.80 125.89 43.81
C ALA A 267 -81.50 126.78 44.87
N LYS A 268 -82.07 126.12 45.89
CA LYS A 268 -82.07 126.45 47.34
C LYS A 268 -82.80 125.33 48.09
N GLU A 269 -82.34 124.81 49.23
CA GLU A 269 -81.10 125.03 49.99
C GLU A 269 -80.20 123.77 50.04
N LEU A 270 -78.88 123.98 50.02
CA LEU A 270 -77.87 123.07 50.58
C LEU A 270 -76.91 123.95 51.38
N ASP A 271 -77.22 124.21 52.64
CA ASP A 271 -76.30 124.91 53.53
C ASP A 271 -76.56 124.55 55.00
N ASN A 272 -75.60 123.81 55.58
CA ASN A 272 -75.11 123.90 56.96
C ASN A 272 -76.07 123.89 58.18
N CYS A 273 -75.78 123.23 59.33
CA CYS A 273 -74.82 122.17 59.72
C CYS A 273 -75.20 121.73 61.20
N LYS A 274 -74.37 121.30 62.17
CA LYS A 274 -72.91 121.15 62.32
C LYS A 274 -72.52 120.15 63.44
N GLU A 275 -71.60 119.22 63.12
CA GLU A 275 -70.40 118.87 63.93
C GLU A 275 -70.53 118.23 65.35
N MET A 276 -69.41 117.64 65.82
CA MET A 276 -69.18 117.07 67.17
C MET A 276 -69.95 115.78 67.56
N LEU A 277 -69.46 114.60 67.12
CA LEU A 277 -69.46 113.38 67.97
C LEU A 277 -68.50 112.25 67.49
N MET A 278 -67.22 112.57 67.27
CA MET A 278 -66.18 111.58 66.87
C MET A 278 -64.91 111.65 67.75
N LYS A 279 -65.07 111.59 69.09
CA LYS A 279 -64.00 111.29 70.06
C LYS A 279 -64.51 111.14 71.51
N LYS A 280 -64.67 109.89 71.99
CA LYS A 280 -64.34 109.36 73.34
C LYS A 280 -64.96 107.96 73.51
N SER A 281 -64.13 106.92 73.65
CA SER A 281 -64.60 105.52 73.67
C SER A 281 -63.63 104.51 74.36
N ASN A 282 -62.82 104.95 75.34
CA ASN A 282 -61.67 104.13 75.83
C ASN A 282 -61.61 103.82 77.35
N ASP A 283 -62.45 104.41 78.21
CA ASP A 283 -62.22 104.39 79.67
C ASP A 283 -63.03 103.34 80.45
N ALA A 284 -63.42 102.22 79.81
CA ALA A 284 -64.22 101.14 80.43
C ALA A 284 -63.43 99.83 80.69
N GLU A 285 -62.36 99.55 79.95
CA GLU A 285 -61.73 98.20 79.90
C GLU A 285 -60.65 97.94 80.97
N SER A 286 -60.48 98.82 81.96
CA SER A 286 -59.34 98.74 82.90
C SER A 286 -59.55 97.72 84.02
N CYS A 287 -60.70 97.77 84.71
CA CYS A 287 -60.95 97.02 85.95
C CYS A 287 -61.04 95.49 85.77
N GLU A 288 -61.22 94.99 84.55
CA GLU A 288 -61.42 93.56 84.29
C GLU A 288 -60.12 92.74 84.22
N ARG A 289 -58.95 93.40 84.16
CA ARG A 289 -57.66 92.73 83.91
C ARG A 289 -56.96 92.19 85.16
N GLU A 290 -57.06 92.85 86.31
CA GLU A 290 -56.33 92.44 87.52
C GLU A 290 -56.84 91.11 88.11
N LEU A 291 -58.16 90.88 88.07
CA LEU A 291 -58.80 89.67 88.62
C LEU A 291 -58.31 88.35 87.96
N ARG A 292 -57.73 88.44 86.76
CA ARG A 292 -57.21 87.27 86.02
C ARG A 292 -55.83 86.82 86.48
N LYS A 293 -55.02 87.72 87.07
CA LYS A 293 -53.60 87.44 87.36
C LYS A 293 -53.41 86.51 88.57
N LEU A 294 -54.03 86.84 89.71
CA LEU A 294 -53.90 86.10 90.98
C LEU A 294 -54.37 84.64 90.91
N LYS A 295 -55.23 84.27 89.94
CA LYS A 295 -55.70 82.88 89.77
C LYS A 295 -54.65 81.97 89.13
N PHE A 296 -53.68 82.49 88.37
CA PHE A 296 -52.69 81.67 87.68
C PHE A 296 -51.61 81.12 88.61
N GLU A 297 -51.14 81.91 89.58
CA GLU A 297 -50.04 81.52 90.47
C GLU A 297 -50.42 80.40 91.46
N SER A 298 -51.70 80.31 91.84
CA SER A 298 -52.24 79.22 92.66
C SER A 298 -52.18 77.85 91.95
N ILE A 299 -52.50 77.81 90.65
CA ILE A 299 -52.56 76.57 89.86
C ILE A 299 -51.17 75.93 89.69
N ILE A 300 -50.12 76.77 89.61
CA ILE A 300 -48.75 76.31 89.35
C ILE A 300 -48.18 75.55 90.57
N SER A 301 -48.43 76.01 91.80
CA SER A 301 -47.88 75.38 93.01
C SER A 301 -48.48 73.99 93.27
N GLU A 302 -49.80 73.84 93.15
CA GLU A 302 -50.50 72.55 93.32
C GLU A 302 -49.97 71.49 92.34
N SER A 303 -49.72 71.88 91.08
CA SER A 303 -49.20 70.99 90.04
C SER A 303 -47.83 70.37 90.38
N ARG A 304 -47.03 71.02 91.22
CA ARG A 304 -45.65 70.61 91.54
C ARG A 304 -45.62 69.51 92.61
N HIS A 305 -46.44 69.63 93.64
CA HIS A 305 -46.54 68.61 94.71
C HIS A 305 -47.17 67.31 94.21
N LYS A 306 -48.18 67.41 93.34
CA LYS A 306 -48.91 66.26 92.76
C LYS A 306 -48.03 65.32 91.93
N ARG A 307 -46.89 65.81 91.42
CA ARG A 307 -45.91 65.03 90.65
C ARG A 307 -45.00 64.19 91.54
N LEU A 308 -44.48 64.78 92.63
CA LEU A 308 -43.50 64.15 93.51
C LEU A 308 -44.09 62.95 94.29
N LEU A 309 -45.38 62.99 94.61
CA LEU A 309 -46.07 61.88 95.25
C LEU A 309 -46.06 60.63 94.34
N LYS A 310 -46.42 60.81 93.07
CA LYS A 310 -46.56 59.72 92.09
C LYS A 310 -45.24 58.98 91.83
N GLU A 311 -44.12 59.69 91.73
CA GLU A 311 -42.79 59.09 91.57
C GLU A 311 -42.43 58.10 92.71
N LYS A 312 -42.99 58.30 93.92
CA LYS A 312 -42.78 57.39 95.06
C LYS A 312 -43.73 56.19 95.07
N GLU A 313 -44.95 56.36 94.55
CA GLU A 313 -45.90 55.26 94.34
C GLU A 313 -45.39 54.30 93.24
N ASP A 314 -44.97 54.85 92.09
CA ASP A 314 -44.40 54.08 90.96
C ASP A 314 -43.15 53.27 91.41
N SER A 315 -42.30 53.88 92.27
CA SER A 315 -41.11 53.21 92.84
C SER A 315 -41.46 51.98 93.68
N LEU A 316 -42.51 52.05 94.51
CA LEU A 316 -42.90 50.95 95.40
C LEU A 316 -43.47 49.75 94.62
N ILE A 317 -44.29 50.04 93.59
CA ILE A 317 -44.87 49.03 92.70
C ILE A 317 -43.76 48.21 92.01
N THR A 318 -42.70 48.87 91.56
CA THR A 318 -41.55 48.22 90.91
C THR A 318 -40.89 47.17 91.81
N CYS A 319 -40.70 47.47 93.11
CA CYS A 319 -40.13 46.50 94.06
C CYS A 319 -41.04 45.28 94.33
N GLN A 320 -42.36 45.49 94.36
CA GLN A 320 -43.32 44.39 94.55
C GLN A 320 -43.37 43.44 93.35
N GLN A 321 -43.23 43.99 92.14
CA GLN A 321 -43.17 43.18 90.91
C GLN A 321 -41.92 42.28 90.89
N LEU A 322 -40.74 42.82 91.21
CA LEU A 322 -39.48 42.06 91.26
C LEU A 322 -39.54 40.86 92.22
N TYR A 323 -40.10 41.03 93.41
CA TYR A 323 -40.27 39.93 94.36
C TYR A 323 -41.15 38.80 93.78
N LYS A 324 -42.25 39.16 93.13
CA LYS A 324 -43.19 38.19 92.53
C LYS A 324 -42.54 37.39 91.40
N THR A 325 -41.75 38.02 90.54
CA THR A 325 -41.02 37.33 89.46
C THR A 325 -40.07 36.26 89.99
N ILE A 326 -39.27 36.58 91.03
CA ILE A 326 -38.31 35.63 91.62
C ILE A 326 -39.05 34.44 92.28
N GLN A 327 -40.19 34.70 92.94
CA GLN A 327 -41.02 33.64 93.52
C GLN A 327 -41.62 32.73 92.44
N GLU A 328 -42.06 33.28 91.31
CA GLU A 328 -42.57 32.50 90.18
C GLU A 328 -41.46 31.64 89.56
N GLU A 329 -40.28 32.21 89.29
CA GLU A 329 -39.10 31.52 88.74
C GLU A 329 -38.69 30.29 89.57
N LEU A 330 -38.63 30.40 90.90
CA LEU A 330 -38.26 29.29 91.78
C LEU A 330 -39.17 28.07 91.56
N THR A 331 -40.49 28.27 91.54
CA THR A 331 -41.44 27.17 91.31
C THR A 331 -41.34 26.58 89.90
N THR A 332 -40.84 27.32 88.91
CA THR A 332 -40.57 26.75 87.57
C THR A 332 -39.38 25.80 87.58
N LYS A 333 -38.39 26.04 88.45
CA LYS A 333 -37.19 25.21 88.56
C LYS A 333 -37.47 23.88 89.26
N GLU A 334 -38.25 23.89 90.33
CA GLU A 334 -38.68 22.67 91.04
C GLU A 334 -39.41 21.70 90.09
N ARG A 335 -40.39 22.21 89.33
CA ARG A 335 -41.11 21.42 88.30
C ARG A 335 -40.21 20.89 87.19
N GLN A 336 -39.16 21.62 86.82
CA GLN A 336 -38.17 21.17 85.83
C GLN A 336 -37.33 19.99 86.35
N GLU A 337 -37.00 19.96 87.64
CA GLU A 337 -36.25 18.86 88.25
C GLU A 337 -37.06 17.56 88.34
N GLU A 338 -38.33 17.65 88.78
CA GLU A 338 -39.26 16.50 88.82
C GLU A 338 -39.53 15.91 87.43
N ASP A 339 -39.50 16.74 86.40
CA ASP A 339 -39.65 16.32 85.01
C ASP A 339 -38.41 15.64 84.43
N VAL A 340 -37.21 16.10 84.81
CA VAL A 340 -35.94 15.40 84.50
C VAL A 340 -35.91 14.02 85.17
N LYS A 341 -36.26 13.92 86.45
CA LYS A 341 -36.31 12.64 87.19
C LYS A 341 -37.26 11.63 86.53
N ARG A 342 -38.46 12.06 86.13
CA ARG A 342 -39.42 11.19 85.42
C ARG A 342 -38.88 10.73 84.05
N ARG A 343 -38.17 11.59 83.32
CA ARG A 343 -37.55 11.23 82.03
C ARG A 343 -36.41 10.21 82.19
N ILE A 344 -35.56 10.35 83.20
CA ILE A 344 -34.47 9.38 83.48
C ILE A 344 -35.06 7.98 83.69
N ASN A 345 -36.02 7.84 84.59
CA ASN A 345 -36.66 6.54 84.89
C ASN A 345 -37.31 5.90 83.65
N LEU A 346 -37.87 6.69 82.72
CA LEU A 346 -38.39 6.16 81.45
C LEU A 346 -37.25 5.60 80.58
N THR A 347 -36.18 6.36 80.38
CA THR A 347 -35.02 5.92 79.57
C THR A 347 -34.28 4.71 80.15
N GLU A 348 -34.29 4.52 81.47
CA GLU A 348 -33.73 3.33 82.13
C GLU A 348 -34.57 2.07 81.85
N ASN A 349 -35.91 2.19 81.85
CA ASN A 349 -36.80 1.08 81.49
C ASN A 349 -36.71 0.75 79.99
N GLU A 350 -36.65 1.76 79.11
CA GLU A 350 -36.41 1.57 77.67
C GLU A 350 -35.06 0.87 77.41
N LEU A 351 -34.01 1.25 78.14
CA LEU A 351 -32.71 0.61 78.07
C LEU A 351 -32.77 -0.88 78.47
N GLU A 352 -33.50 -1.25 79.53
CA GLU A 352 -33.61 -2.66 79.93
C GLU A 352 -34.42 -3.51 78.94
N ILE A 353 -35.46 -2.92 78.32
CA ILE A 353 -36.21 -3.55 77.23
C ILE A 353 -35.29 -3.76 76.01
N THR A 354 -34.46 -2.78 75.64
CA THR A 354 -33.53 -2.96 74.50
C THR A 354 -32.42 -3.99 74.78
N LYS A 355 -31.93 -4.14 76.03
CA LYS A 355 -30.99 -5.22 76.40
C LYS A 355 -31.61 -6.61 76.24
N SER A 356 -32.84 -6.82 76.72
CA SER A 356 -33.50 -8.12 76.64
C SER A 356 -33.82 -8.51 75.19
N LEU A 357 -34.28 -7.57 74.36
CA LEU A 357 -34.42 -7.76 72.91
C LEU A 357 -33.08 -8.06 72.22
N LEU A 358 -31.99 -7.39 72.62
CA LEU A 358 -30.65 -7.64 72.09
C LEU A 358 -30.17 -9.06 72.40
N LEU A 359 -30.44 -9.58 73.60
CA LEU A 359 -30.10 -10.96 73.95
C LEU A 359 -30.91 -11.97 73.13
N GLN A 360 -32.22 -11.77 72.97
CA GLN A 360 -33.07 -12.63 72.13
C GLN A 360 -32.57 -12.67 70.68
N THR A 361 -32.29 -11.50 70.07
CA THR A 361 -31.80 -11.44 68.69
C THR A 361 -30.41 -12.07 68.52
N GLN A 362 -29.56 -12.09 69.57
CA GLN A 362 -28.29 -12.82 69.54
C GLN A 362 -28.49 -14.34 69.51
N GLU A 363 -29.48 -14.87 70.24
CA GLU A 363 -29.84 -16.29 70.23
C GLU A 363 -30.44 -16.70 68.88
N GLU A 364 -31.36 -15.90 68.32
CA GLU A 364 -31.91 -16.08 66.96
C GLU A 364 -30.81 -16.04 65.88
N ILE A 365 -29.81 -15.18 66.02
CA ILE A 365 -28.65 -15.15 65.11
C ILE A 365 -27.79 -16.41 65.24
N LEU A 366 -27.74 -17.06 66.41
CA LEU A 366 -27.00 -18.32 66.59
C LEU A 366 -27.76 -19.52 66.00
N THR A 367 -29.09 -19.61 66.17
CA THR A 367 -29.89 -20.68 65.55
C THR A 367 -29.84 -20.59 64.02
N LEU A 368 -30.05 -19.39 63.45
CA LEU A 368 -29.97 -19.16 62.00
C LEU A 368 -28.56 -19.44 61.41
N LYS A 369 -27.48 -19.24 62.18
CA LYS A 369 -26.13 -19.66 61.76
C LYS A 369 -26.01 -21.18 61.67
N ASN A 370 -26.47 -21.90 62.71
CA ASN A 370 -26.43 -23.35 62.74
C ASN A 370 -27.25 -23.98 61.59
N GLU A 371 -28.44 -23.45 61.34
CA GLU A 371 -29.28 -23.86 60.19
C GLU A 371 -28.59 -23.61 58.85
N ARG A 372 -27.94 -22.45 58.69
CA ARG A 372 -27.17 -22.12 57.48
C ARG A 372 -25.98 -23.05 57.28
N GLU A 373 -25.27 -23.44 58.34
CA GLU A 373 -24.15 -24.37 58.25
C GLU A 373 -24.61 -25.79 57.86
N LEU A 374 -25.71 -26.27 58.43
CA LEU A 374 -26.34 -27.54 58.03
C LEU A 374 -26.80 -27.52 56.56
N MET A 375 -27.39 -26.40 56.10
CA MET A 375 -27.76 -26.21 54.69
C MET A 375 -26.51 -26.25 53.78
N LEU A 376 -25.44 -25.57 54.15
CA LEU A 376 -24.19 -25.53 53.37
C LEU A 376 -23.56 -26.92 53.25
N VAL A 377 -23.52 -27.72 54.32
CA VAL A 377 -23.04 -29.12 54.28
C VAL A 377 -23.92 -29.99 53.38
N SER A 378 -25.25 -29.80 53.42
CA SER A 378 -26.18 -30.50 52.53
C SER A 378 -25.97 -30.15 51.05
N HIS A 379 -25.83 -28.86 50.74
CA HIS A 379 -25.56 -28.38 49.38
C HIS A 379 -24.19 -28.85 48.87
N GLN A 380 -23.15 -28.81 49.69
CA GLN A 380 -21.81 -29.30 49.35
C GLN A 380 -21.84 -30.78 48.95
N LYS A 381 -22.52 -31.62 49.75
CA LYS A 381 -22.71 -33.05 49.46
C LYS A 381 -23.48 -33.29 48.16
N SER A 382 -24.48 -32.47 47.85
CA SER A 382 -25.22 -32.52 46.58
C SER A 382 -24.34 -32.14 45.39
N ILE A 383 -23.51 -31.11 45.53
CA ILE A 383 -22.53 -30.68 44.51
C ILE A 383 -21.51 -31.79 44.24
N GLU A 384 -21.00 -32.47 45.27
CA GLU A 384 -20.07 -33.60 45.13
C GLU A 384 -20.70 -34.77 44.37
N GLN A 385 -21.95 -35.12 44.66
CA GLN A 385 -22.71 -36.16 43.94
C GLN A 385 -22.93 -35.79 42.46
N LEU A 386 -23.23 -34.53 42.17
CA LEU A 386 -23.38 -34.03 40.79
C LEU A 386 -22.04 -34.05 40.03
N GLN A 387 -20.94 -33.61 40.67
CA GLN A 387 -19.61 -33.69 40.09
C GLN A 387 -19.21 -35.13 39.77
N GLU A 388 -19.47 -36.08 40.67
CA GLU A 388 -19.13 -37.47 40.46
C GLU A 388 -19.97 -38.11 39.34
N THR A 389 -21.26 -37.80 39.29
CA THR A 389 -22.14 -38.18 38.16
C THR A 389 -21.63 -37.64 36.82
N LEU A 390 -21.07 -36.43 36.81
CA LEU A 390 -20.45 -35.83 35.60
C LEU A 390 -19.13 -36.51 35.23
N ARG A 391 -18.26 -36.86 36.18
CA ARG A 391 -17.03 -37.64 35.90
C ARG A 391 -17.36 -38.98 35.25
N GLN A 392 -18.35 -39.70 35.78
CA GLN A 392 -18.76 -41.00 35.26
C GLN A 392 -19.35 -40.91 33.85
N LYS A 393 -20.11 -39.85 33.55
CA LYS A 393 -20.58 -39.57 32.18
C LYS A 393 -19.43 -39.29 31.22
N LEU A 394 -18.49 -38.41 31.58
CA LEU A 394 -17.32 -38.08 30.75
C LEU A 394 -16.49 -39.33 30.41
N LEU A 395 -16.23 -40.20 31.40
CA LEU A 395 -15.56 -41.48 31.17
C LEU A 395 -16.34 -42.39 30.20
N SER A 396 -17.67 -42.40 30.27
CA SER A 396 -18.49 -43.16 29.32
C SER A 396 -18.48 -42.56 27.91
N ASP A 397 -18.52 -41.22 27.79
CA ASP A 397 -18.48 -40.50 26.52
C ASP A 397 -17.12 -40.66 25.81
N ASP A 398 -16.02 -40.63 26.55
CA ASP A 398 -14.68 -40.88 25.99
C ASP A 398 -14.52 -42.34 25.53
N SER A 399 -15.14 -43.31 26.23
CA SER A 399 -15.20 -44.71 25.74
C SER A 399 -16.00 -44.89 24.44
N TRP A 400 -16.90 -43.94 24.12
CA TRP A 400 -17.59 -43.89 22.82
C TRP A 400 -16.77 -43.12 21.79
N ARG A 401 -16.07 -42.05 22.18
CA ARG A 401 -15.12 -41.31 21.34
C ARG A 401 -14.04 -42.23 20.78
N GLU A 402 -13.43 -43.06 21.62
CA GLU A 402 -12.40 -44.02 21.20
C GLU A 402 -12.93 -45.03 20.17
N LYS A 403 -14.15 -45.56 20.36
CA LYS A 403 -14.79 -46.47 19.40
C LYS A 403 -15.05 -45.78 18.05
N ILE A 404 -15.53 -44.53 18.08
CA ILE A 404 -15.81 -43.75 16.87
C ILE A 404 -14.50 -43.45 16.11
N GLU A 405 -13.45 -42.98 16.80
CA GLU A 405 -12.17 -42.70 16.15
C GLU A 405 -11.47 -43.98 15.64
N ALA A 406 -11.69 -45.13 16.30
CA ALA A 406 -11.21 -46.43 15.83
C ALA A 406 -11.89 -46.89 14.54
N GLU A 407 -13.23 -46.81 14.42
CA GLU A 407 -13.92 -47.10 13.16
C GLU A 407 -13.59 -46.08 12.07
N LEU A 408 -13.52 -44.80 12.40
CA LEU A 408 -13.10 -43.72 11.49
C LEU A 408 -11.67 -43.96 10.96
N SER A 409 -10.78 -44.50 11.79
CA SER A 409 -9.41 -44.87 11.39
C SER A 409 -9.37 -46.11 10.49
N LYS A 410 -10.25 -47.10 10.69
CA LYS A 410 -10.42 -48.22 9.76
C LYS A 410 -10.94 -47.74 8.40
N GLU A 411 -11.87 -46.79 8.37
CA GLU A 411 -12.41 -46.22 7.12
C GLU A 411 -11.34 -45.44 6.34
N ARG A 412 -10.58 -44.58 7.04
CA ARG A 412 -9.40 -43.91 6.47
C ARG A 412 -8.39 -44.90 5.88
N ALA A 413 -8.19 -46.06 6.53
CA ALA A 413 -7.30 -47.10 6.03
C ALA A 413 -7.86 -47.80 4.78
N ARG A 414 -9.16 -48.08 4.71
CA ARG A 414 -9.82 -48.62 3.50
C ARG A 414 -9.67 -47.67 2.31
N HIS A 415 -10.07 -46.41 2.46
CA HIS A 415 -9.95 -45.41 1.40
C HIS A 415 -8.50 -45.15 0.96
N LEU A 416 -7.52 -45.30 1.85
CA LEU A 416 -6.10 -45.19 1.50
C LEU A 416 -5.60 -46.35 0.63
N ILE A 417 -6.17 -47.56 0.78
CA ILE A 417 -5.88 -48.72 -0.07
C ILE A 417 -6.59 -48.55 -1.43
N GLU A 418 -7.88 -48.24 -1.42
CA GLU A 418 -8.68 -47.98 -2.64
C GLU A 418 -8.03 -46.91 -3.53
N PHE A 419 -7.53 -45.82 -2.93
CA PHE A 419 -6.81 -44.77 -3.65
C PHE A 419 -5.45 -45.22 -4.20
N GLN A 420 -4.74 -46.12 -3.50
CA GLN A 420 -3.48 -46.69 -4.00
C GLN A 420 -3.73 -47.62 -5.19
N ASP A 421 -4.74 -48.49 -5.11
CA ASP A 421 -5.13 -49.39 -6.20
C ASP A 421 -5.59 -48.61 -7.43
N GLN A 422 -6.43 -47.59 -7.25
CA GLN A 422 -6.85 -46.72 -8.36
C GLN A 422 -5.66 -45.94 -8.96
N ALA A 423 -4.70 -45.50 -8.13
CA ALA A 423 -3.45 -44.87 -8.58
C ALA A 423 -2.41 -45.86 -9.15
N LEU A 424 -2.65 -47.18 -9.10
CA LEU A 424 -1.92 -48.18 -9.88
C LEU A 424 -2.61 -48.40 -11.23
N LEU A 425 -3.93 -48.59 -11.25
CA LEU A 425 -4.72 -48.74 -12.48
C LEU A 425 -4.49 -47.57 -13.47
N PHE A 426 -4.53 -46.32 -12.99
CA PHE A 426 -4.24 -45.17 -13.85
C PHE A 426 -2.79 -45.13 -14.39
N LYS A 427 -1.81 -45.75 -13.71
CA LYS A 427 -0.44 -45.86 -14.24
C LYS A 427 -0.34 -46.94 -15.31
N GLU A 428 -1.09 -48.03 -15.16
CA GLU A 428 -1.14 -49.12 -16.14
C GLU A 428 -1.87 -48.67 -17.41
N GLU A 429 -2.99 -47.97 -17.27
CA GLU A 429 -3.74 -47.33 -18.36
C GLU A 429 -2.89 -46.28 -19.10
N ALA A 430 -2.27 -45.35 -18.38
CA ALA A 430 -1.40 -44.32 -18.98
C ALA A 430 -0.15 -44.92 -19.64
N LYS A 431 0.36 -46.06 -19.15
CA LYS A 431 1.44 -46.80 -19.81
C LYS A 431 0.94 -47.45 -21.11
N LEU A 432 -0.24 -48.08 -21.09
CA LEU A 432 -0.83 -48.75 -22.24
C LEU A 432 -1.05 -47.77 -23.41
N GLU A 433 -1.67 -46.61 -23.17
CA GLU A 433 -1.87 -45.62 -24.24
C GLU A 433 -0.53 -45.05 -24.76
N LEU A 434 0.46 -44.86 -23.88
CA LEU A 434 1.80 -44.42 -24.25
C LEU A 434 2.59 -45.48 -25.05
N ASP A 435 2.33 -46.78 -24.83
CA ASP A 435 2.91 -47.86 -25.64
C ASP A 435 2.17 -48.00 -26.99
N ILE A 436 0.83 -47.87 -27.03
CA ILE A 436 0.03 -47.77 -28.26
C ILE A 436 0.49 -46.59 -29.12
N GLU A 437 0.74 -45.42 -28.52
CA GLU A 437 1.17 -44.22 -29.26
C GLU A 437 2.60 -44.36 -29.83
N LYS A 438 3.49 -45.11 -29.15
CA LYS A 438 4.79 -45.50 -29.74
C LYS A 438 4.61 -46.39 -30.97
N GLU A 439 3.69 -47.35 -30.94
CA GLU A 439 3.45 -48.24 -32.08
C GLU A 439 2.92 -47.48 -33.30
N LYS A 440 1.95 -46.57 -33.11
CA LYS A 440 1.48 -45.64 -34.15
C LYS A 440 2.65 -44.85 -34.77
N HIS A 441 3.52 -44.26 -33.93
CA HIS A 441 4.69 -43.51 -34.39
C HIS A 441 5.72 -44.38 -35.12
N GLN A 442 5.97 -45.61 -34.67
CA GLN A 442 6.85 -46.56 -35.35
C GLN A 442 6.29 -47.00 -36.71
N GLU A 443 4.96 -47.11 -36.87
CA GLU A 443 4.35 -47.38 -38.17
C GLU A 443 4.50 -46.20 -39.14
N ILE A 444 4.34 -44.96 -38.66
CA ILE A 444 4.55 -43.75 -39.46
C ILE A 444 6.02 -43.65 -39.91
N ILE A 445 6.97 -43.95 -39.02
CA ILE A 445 8.41 -43.99 -39.37
C ILE A 445 8.68 -45.03 -40.46
N ARG A 446 8.12 -46.26 -40.33
CA ARG A 446 8.25 -47.32 -41.36
C ARG A 446 7.67 -46.90 -42.71
N LYS A 447 6.55 -46.17 -42.73
CA LYS A 447 5.94 -45.65 -43.98
C LYS A 447 6.86 -44.64 -44.66
N TYR A 448 7.38 -43.64 -43.94
CA TYR A 448 8.31 -42.68 -44.51
C TYR A 448 9.65 -43.29 -44.95
N GLN A 449 10.13 -44.33 -44.27
CA GLN A 449 11.30 -45.11 -44.72
C GLN A 449 11.05 -45.80 -46.06
N GLN A 450 9.91 -46.49 -46.21
CA GLN A 450 9.51 -47.12 -47.47
C GLN A 450 9.33 -46.10 -48.59
N GLU A 451 8.66 -44.97 -48.33
CA GLU A 451 8.50 -43.88 -49.30
C GLU A 451 9.85 -43.28 -49.73
N HIS A 452 10.79 -43.11 -48.80
CA HIS A 452 12.14 -42.66 -49.10
C HIS A 452 12.89 -43.66 -50.00
N GLU A 453 12.85 -44.95 -49.70
CA GLU A 453 13.47 -46.00 -50.53
C GLU A 453 12.87 -46.07 -51.94
N ASP A 454 11.54 -45.96 -52.06
CA ASP A 454 10.84 -45.97 -53.36
C ASP A 454 11.08 -44.67 -54.17
N LEU A 455 11.26 -43.53 -53.51
CA LEU A 455 11.70 -42.28 -54.16
C LEU A 455 13.18 -42.33 -54.58
N GLN A 456 14.06 -42.87 -53.72
CA GLN A 456 15.48 -43.05 -54.02
C GLN A 456 15.68 -43.99 -55.21
N ARG A 457 14.87 -45.05 -55.33
CA ARG A 457 14.85 -45.92 -56.52
C ARG A 457 14.48 -45.15 -57.78
N LYS A 458 13.34 -44.43 -57.77
CA LYS A 458 12.87 -43.61 -58.91
C LYS A 458 13.88 -42.54 -59.34
N ILE A 459 14.59 -41.93 -58.39
CA ILE A 459 15.67 -40.96 -58.69
C ILE A 459 16.85 -41.68 -59.37
N GLY A 460 17.23 -42.87 -58.89
CA GLY A 460 18.23 -43.72 -59.55
C GLY A 460 17.84 -44.11 -60.98
N ASP A 461 16.59 -44.53 -61.19
CA ASP A 461 16.04 -44.90 -62.50
C ASP A 461 16.08 -43.70 -63.46
N LEU A 462 15.58 -42.53 -63.03
CA LEU A 462 15.60 -41.29 -63.83
C LEU A 462 17.02 -40.81 -64.16
N ILE A 463 17.98 -40.96 -63.24
CA ILE A 463 19.39 -40.64 -63.49
C ILE A 463 19.98 -41.64 -64.50
N ALA A 464 19.64 -42.93 -64.43
CA ALA A 464 20.13 -43.93 -65.36
C ALA A 464 19.61 -43.68 -66.79
N ASP A 465 18.32 -43.39 -66.96
CA ASP A 465 17.72 -43.07 -68.26
C ASP A 465 18.26 -41.75 -68.82
N ALA A 466 18.30 -40.66 -68.03
CA ALA A 466 18.89 -39.39 -68.48
C ALA A 466 20.38 -39.52 -68.84
N THR A 467 21.14 -40.35 -68.11
CA THR A 467 22.55 -40.63 -68.43
C THR A 467 22.70 -41.42 -69.73
N LYS A 468 21.77 -42.35 -70.01
CA LYS A 468 21.72 -43.13 -71.25
C LYS A 468 21.39 -42.24 -72.45
N ASP A 469 20.38 -41.38 -72.33
CA ASP A 469 19.98 -40.46 -73.39
C ASP A 469 21.09 -39.43 -73.69
N LEU A 470 21.70 -38.84 -72.67
CA LEU A 470 22.86 -37.96 -72.83
C LEU A 470 24.06 -38.67 -73.47
N ARG A 471 24.29 -39.96 -73.21
CA ARG A 471 25.33 -40.74 -73.91
C ARG A 471 25.02 -40.93 -75.39
N LEU A 472 23.76 -41.16 -75.75
CA LEU A 472 23.32 -41.28 -77.14
C LEU A 472 23.44 -39.93 -77.88
N GLU A 473 23.06 -38.82 -77.23
CA GLU A 473 23.25 -37.48 -77.78
C GLU A 473 24.72 -37.12 -77.95
N VAL A 474 25.57 -37.37 -76.94
CA VAL A 474 27.02 -37.15 -77.01
C VAL A 474 27.65 -37.97 -78.14
N ALA A 475 27.25 -39.24 -78.33
CA ALA A 475 27.74 -40.04 -79.45
C ALA A 475 27.37 -39.43 -80.82
N SER A 476 26.11 -39.00 -80.99
CA SER A 476 25.68 -38.34 -82.23
C SER A 476 26.34 -36.97 -82.45
N LEU A 477 26.66 -36.23 -81.39
CA LEU A 477 27.41 -34.98 -81.48
C LEU A 477 28.89 -35.20 -81.78
N GLN A 478 29.51 -36.27 -81.27
CA GLN A 478 30.88 -36.67 -81.61
C GLN A 478 31.00 -37.08 -83.08
N GLU A 479 30.03 -37.84 -83.60
CA GLU A 479 29.92 -38.21 -85.01
C GLU A 479 29.84 -36.97 -85.91
N LYS A 480 28.85 -36.08 -85.66
CA LYS A 480 28.70 -34.80 -86.37
C LYS A 480 29.93 -33.90 -86.27
N LEU A 481 30.61 -33.88 -85.12
CA LEU A 481 31.84 -33.12 -84.93
C LEU A 481 32.98 -33.70 -85.78
N HIS A 482 33.08 -35.03 -85.91
CA HIS A 482 34.08 -35.67 -86.75
C HIS A 482 33.85 -35.39 -88.24
N GLU A 483 32.60 -35.51 -88.72
CA GLU A 483 32.21 -35.12 -90.08
C GLU A 483 32.46 -33.62 -90.37
N SER A 484 32.24 -32.76 -89.38
CA SER A 484 32.47 -31.31 -89.48
C SER A 484 33.96 -31.00 -89.53
N HIS A 485 34.76 -31.68 -88.70
CA HIS A 485 36.21 -31.51 -88.68
C HIS A 485 36.86 -31.96 -89.99
N ALA A 486 36.43 -33.10 -90.57
CA ALA A 486 36.89 -33.57 -91.86
C ALA A 486 36.67 -32.52 -92.97
N ARG A 487 35.44 -32.02 -93.10
CA ARG A 487 35.09 -30.95 -94.05
C ARG A 487 35.88 -29.65 -93.80
N TYR A 488 36.08 -29.27 -92.54
CA TYR A 488 36.92 -28.11 -92.21
C TYR A 488 38.39 -28.31 -92.58
N THR A 489 38.95 -29.52 -92.41
CA THR A 489 40.33 -29.79 -92.83
C THR A 489 40.51 -29.69 -94.34
N GLU A 490 39.56 -30.22 -95.14
CA GLU A 490 39.54 -30.08 -96.60
C GLU A 490 39.47 -28.60 -97.02
N GLU A 491 38.57 -27.82 -96.40
CA GLU A 491 38.43 -26.38 -96.68
C GLU A 491 39.67 -25.58 -96.24
N SER A 492 40.29 -25.94 -95.11
CA SER A 492 41.51 -25.31 -94.60
C SER A 492 42.71 -25.55 -95.51
N GLU A 493 42.85 -26.75 -96.09
CA GLU A 493 43.91 -27.04 -97.07
C GLU A 493 43.68 -26.35 -98.42
N SER A 494 42.43 -26.08 -98.79
CA SER A 494 42.11 -25.20 -99.91
C SER A 494 42.55 -23.76 -99.64
N LYS A 495 42.09 -23.17 -98.52
CA LYS A 495 42.38 -21.78 -98.13
C LYS A 495 43.86 -21.50 -97.83
N LYS A 496 44.63 -22.50 -97.38
CA LYS A 496 46.09 -22.36 -97.20
C LYS A 496 46.83 -22.10 -98.51
N LYS A 497 46.35 -22.64 -99.64
CA LYS A 497 46.95 -22.41 -100.97
C LYS A 497 46.69 -20.96 -101.40
N GLU A 498 45.44 -20.53 -101.34
CA GLU A 498 44.99 -19.15 -101.62
C GLU A 498 45.74 -18.10 -100.78
N ILE A 499 46.00 -18.36 -99.49
CA ILE A 499 46.77 -17.45 -98.64
C ILE A 499 48.24 -17.35 -99.08
N GLU A 500 48.86 -18.43 -99.57
CA GLU A 500 50.24 -18.38 -100.05
C GLU A 500 50.35 -17.55 -101.35
N ASP A 501 49.38 -17.69 -102.25
CA ASP A 501 49.26 -16.85 -103.45
C ASP A 501 49.14 -15.36 -103.09
N LEU A 502 48.32 -15.02 -102.08
CA LEU A 502 48.11 -13.64 -101.61
C LEU A 502 49.34 -13.02 -100.92
N LYS A 503 50.15 -13.80 -100.17
CA LYS A 503 51.37 -13.28 -99.50
C LYS A 503 52.36 -12.69 -100.51
N ASN A 504 52.53 -13.36 -101.65
CA ASN A 504 53.44 -12.94 -102.71
C ASN A 504 53.09 -11.53 -103.23
N LEU A 505 51.79 -11.20 -103.26
CA LEU A 505 51.30 -9.87 -103.66
C LEU A 505 51.58 -8.78 -102.62
N VAL A 506 51.45 -9.10 -101.32
CA VAL A 506 51.67 -8.13 -100.22
C VAL A 506 53.14 -7.72 -100.10
N ALA A 507 54.07 -8.63 -100.38
CA ALA A 507 55.51 -8.35 -100.38
C ALA A 507 55.89 -7.25 -101.40
N GLU A 508 55.20 -7.19 -102.54
CA GLU A 508 55.44 -6.18 -103.58
C GLU A 508 55.05 -4.77 -103.11
N PHE A 509 53.93 -4.64 -102.38
CA PHE A 509 53.42 -3.34 -101.90
C PHE A 509 54.30 -2.71 -100.82
N GLN A 510 54.82 -3.49 -99.86
CA GLN A 510 55.61 -2.94 -98.74
C GLN A 510 56.88 -2.21 -99.18
N CYS A 511 57.45 -2.60 -100.33
CA CYS A 511 58.65 -1.96 -100.90
C CYS A 511 58.42 -0.49 -101.30
N ARG A 512 57.17 -0.10 -101.58
CA ARG A 512 56.81 1.26 -102.02
C ARG A 512 56.76 2.24 -100.85
N LEU A 513 56.13 1.83 -99.74
CA LEU A 513 55.80 2.66 -98.57
C LEU A 513 57.03 3.25 -97.84
N LYS A 514 58.14 2.50 -97.77
CA LYS A 514 59.37 2.93 -97.07
C LYS A 514 60.04 4.19 -97.64
N LYS A 515 59.66 4.65 -98.83
CA LYS A 515 60.24 5.86 -99.46
C LYS A 515 59.59 7.15 -98.97
N GLU A 516 58.39 7.07 -98.43
CA GLU A 516 57.51 8.23 -98.17
C GLU A 516 57.77 8.83 -96.78
N THR A 517 58.09 7.98 -95.79
CA THR A 517 58.24 8.33 -94.37
C THR A 517 59.46 9.22 -94.06
N GLY A 518 60.40 9.38 -94.98
CA GLY A 518 61.66 10.12 -94.76
C GLY A 518 61.54 11.64 -94.83
N TYR A 519 60.34 12.19 -95.06
CA TYR A 519 60.13 13.62 -95.34
C TYR A 519 59.58 14.41 -94.14
N ASP A 520 58.82 13.77 -93.24
CA ASP A 520 58.04 14.46 -92.20
C ASP A 520 58.88 14.98 -91.00
N ASP A 521 59.93 14.26 -90.60
CA ASP A 521 60.72 14.55 -89.39
C ASP A 521 61.29 15.99 -89.37
N SER A 522 61.55 16.56 -90.55
CA SER A 522 62.09 17.92 -90.70
C SER A 522 61.18 19.03 -90.17
N ILE A 523 59.88 18.80 -90.03
CA ILE A 523 58.89 19.84 -89.68
C ILE A 523 58.81 20.05 -88.15
N SER A 524 59.22 19.05 -87.37
CA SER A 524 58.94 18.97 -85.92
C SER A 524 59.79 19.90 -85.03
N GLU A 525 60.99 20.30 -85.47
CA GLU A 525 61.90 21.13 -84.67
C GLU A 525 61.43 22.59 -84.50
N GLU A 526 60.81 23.17 -85.54
CA GLU A 526 60.53 24.62 -85.60
C GLU A 526 59.52 25.07 -84.52
N LEU A 527 58.55 24.20 -84.20
CA LEU A 527 57.48 24.45 -83.22
C LEU A 527 58.00 24.71 -81.78
N LYS A 528 59.21 24.25 -81.43
CA LYS A 528 59.72 24.29 -80.05
C LYS A 528 60.09 25.68 -79.55
N LYS A 529 60.40 26.62 -80.44
CA LYS A 529 60.92 27.95 -80.06
C LYS A 529 59.84 28.87 -79.49
N GLU A 530 58.64 28.83 -80.06
CA GLU A 530 57.54 29.77 -79.77
C GLU A 530 57.02 29.65 -78.32
N MET A 531 56.97 28.42 -77.79
CA MET A 531 56.49 28.11 -76.43
C MET A 531 57.20 28.90 -75.33
N LYS A 532 58.49 29.20 -75.48
CA LYS A 532 59.30 29.81 -74.42
C LYS A 532 58.92 31.27 -74.15
N GLN A 533 58.49 32.01 -75.17
CA GLN A 533 58.22 33.45 -75.07
C GLN A 533 56.99 33.78 -74.21
N LYS A 534 56.09 32.81 -73.97
CA LYS A 534 54.89 33.00 -73.13
C LYS A 534 55.15 32.92 -71.62
N SER A 535 56.32 32.42 -71.19
CA SER A 535 56.64 32.27 -69.77
C SER A 535 56.84 33.62 -69.06
N ASP A 536 57.66 34.49 -69.65
CA ASP A 536 58.18 35.72 -69.03
C ASP A 536 57.13 36.84 -68.87
N GLU A 537 55.95 36.64 -69.45
CA GLU A 537 54.81 37.55 -69.34
C GLU A 537 53.98 37.30 -68.07
N LEU A 538 53.97 36.06 -67.57
CA LEU A 538 53.22 35.66 -66.38
C LEU A 538 53.86 36.18 -65.07
N GLU A 539 55.20 36.22 -65.03
CA GLU A 539 55.99 36.63 -63.87
C GLU A 539 55.71 38.08 -63.45
N ARG A 540 55.57 38.98 -64.44
CA ARG A 540 55.32 40.42 -64.24
C ARG A 540 54.02 40.71 -63.51
N VAL A 541 52.98 39.89 -63.69
CA VAL A 541 51.65 40.10 -63.10
C VAL A 541 51.64 39.84 -61.59
N ARG A 542 52.42 38.86 -61.10
CA ARG A 542 52.50 38.54 -59.65
C ARG A 542 53.03 39.70 -58.82
N LEU A 543 54.02 40.43 -59.34
CA LEU A 543 54.74 41.48 -58.62
C LEU A 543 53.83 42.66 -58.22
N ALA A 544 52.85 43.00 -59.06
CA ALA A 544 51.87 44.05 -58.78
C ALA A 544 50.90 43.68 -57.64
N GLN A 545 50.60 42.39 -57.46
CA GLN A 545 49.66 41.93 -56.43
C GLN A 545 50.21 42.13 -55.01
N THR A 546 51.53 42.01 -54.82
CA THR A 546 52.16 42.11 -53.50
C THR A 546 52.18 43.54 -52.95
N GLN A 547 52.36 44.55 -53.80
CA GLN A 547 52.46 45.96 -53.37
C GLN A 547 51.15 46.50 -52.78
N LEU A 548 50.00 46.15 -53.38
CA LEU A 548 48.68 46.56 -52.88
C LEU A 548 48.37 46.02 -51.47
N LEU A 549 48.84 44.80 -51.16
CA LEU A 549 48.62 44.19 -49.85
C LEU A 549 49.40 44.90 -48.73
N GLN A 550 50.53 45.54 -49.07
CA GLN A 550 51.38 46.24 -48.09
C GLN A 550 50.79 47.60 -47.67
N GLN A 551 50.16 48.35 -48.60
CA GLN A 551 49.48 49.61 -48.29
C GLN A 551 48.24 49.41 -47.39
N PHE A 552 47.54 48.28 -47.55
CA PHE A 552 46.35 47.97 -46.74
C PHE A 552 46.69 47.83 -45.24
N ASN A 553 47.79 47.16 -44.90
CA ASN A 553 48.18 46.93 -43.52
C ASN A 553 48.63 48.21 -42.81
N GLN A 554 49.39 49.09 -43.47
CA GLN A 554 49.80 50.38 -42.87
C GLN A 554 48.57 51.24 -42.49
N SER A 555 47.55 51.25 -43.35
CA SER A 555 46.28 51.95 -43.12
C SER A 555 45.50 51.42 -41.89
N GLN A 556 45.82 50.22 -41.42
CA GLN A 556 45.19 49.58 -40.26
C GLN A 556 45.93 49.90 -38.95
N GLU A 557 47.26 50.02 -38.99
CA GLU A 557 48.11 50.33 -37.81
C GLU A 557 47.98 51.79 -37.35
N GLU A 558 47.81 52.75 -38.27
CA GLU A 558 47.55 54.15 -37.91
C GLU A 558 46.20 54.32 -37.18
N ASN A 559 45.21 53.48 -37.51
CA ASN A 559 43.87 53.56 -36.94
C ASN A 559 43.85 53.13 -35.45
N THR A 560 44.61 52.09 -35.10
CA THR A 560 44.73 51.63 -33.70
C THR A 560 45.56 52.59 -32.85
N PHE A 561 46.61 53.20 -33.42
CA PHE A 561 47.44 54.20 -32.74
C PHE A 561 46.62 55.45 -32.34
N LEU A 562 45.73 55.93 -33.21
CA LEU A 562 44.85 57.07 -32.93
C LEU A 562 43.83 56.78 -31.82
N GLN A 563 43.27 55.55 -31.77
CA GLN A 563 42.34 55.16 -30.70
C GLN A 563 43.03 55.15 -29.32
N GLU A 564 44.26 54.64 -29.24
CA GLU A 564 45.03 54.60 -27.99
C GLU A 564 45.52 56.00 -27.54
N THR A 565 45.74 56.91 -28.49
CA THR A 565 46.08 58.32 -28.20
C THR A 565 44.90 59.05 -27.54
N VAL A 566 43.68 58.86 -28.05
CA VAL A 566 42.45 59.45 -27.47
C VAL A 566 42.16 58.90 -26.06
N ARG A 567 42.62 57.69 -25.73
CA ARG A 567 42.49 57.12 -24.39
C ARG A 567 43.33 57.89 -23.36
N ARG A 568 44.59 58.20 -23.67
CA ARG A 568 45.51 58.93 -22.75
C ARG A 568 45.11 60.38 -22.51
N GLU A 569 44.66 61.11 -23.53
CA GLU A 569 44.14 62.49 -23.40
C GLU A 569 42.90 62.59 -22.47
N CYS A 570 42.17 61.49 -22.27
CA CYS A 570 41.08 61.41 -21.29
C CYS A 570 41.59 61.15 -19.87
N GLU A 571 42.68 60.38 -19.72
CA GLU A 571 43.29 60.03 -18.43
C GLU A 571 44.07 61.22 -17.84
N GLU A 572 44.88 61.93 -18.63
CA GLU A 572 45.61 63.13 -18.19
C GLU A 572 44.65 64.29 -17.80
N ARG A 573 43.49 64.40 -18.45
CA ARG A 573 42.43 65.35 -18.05
C ARG A 573 41.81 65.04 -16.69
N PHE A 574 41.79 63.78 -16.28
CA PHE A 574 41.26 63.38 -14.98
C PHE A 574 42.21 63.83 -13.86
N GLU A 575 43.50 63.51 -13.96
CA GLU A 575 44.52 63.88 -12.97
C GLU A 575 44.71 65.41 -12.85
N LEU A 576 44.70 66.15 -13.97
CA LEU A 576 44.79 67.61 -13.95
C LEU A 576 43.58 68.28 -13.28
N THR A 577 42.41 67.64 -13.30
CA THR A 577 41.21 68.13 -12.58
C THR A 577 41.34 67.90 -11.08
N GLU A 578 41.98 66.79 -10.67
CA GLU A 578 42.19 66.42 -9.27
C GLU A 578 43.24 67.32 -8.60
N ALA A 579 44.40 67.56 -9.24
CA ALA A 579 45.46 68.41 -8.72
C ALA A 579 45.01 69.86 -8.44
N LEU A 580 44.12 70.40 -9.29
CA LEU A 580 43.58 71.76 -9.15
C LEU A 580 42.54 71.88 -8.01
N SER A 581 42.01 70.75 -7.52
CA SER A 581 41.19 70.73 -6.30
C SER A 581 42.05 70.88 -5.03
N GLN A 582 43.14 70.12 -4.93
CA GLN A 582 44.05 70.12 -3.78
C GLN A 582 44.76 71.48 -3.61
N ALA A 583 45.09 72.15 -4.72
CA ALA A 583 45.65 73.50 -4.69
C ALA A 583 44.71 74.58 -4.09
N LYS A 584 43.39 74.33 -4.04
CA LYS A 584 42.43 75.23 -3.36
C LYS A 584 42.30 74.97 -1.86
N GLU A 585 42.77 73.82 -1.37
CA GLU A 585 42.65 73.45 0.05
C GLU A 585 43.77 74.05 0.92
N GLN A 586 44.80 74.66 0.32
CA GLN A 586 45.92 75.31 1.03
C GLN A 586 45.87 76.84 1.08
N LEU A 587 44.83 77.50 0.54
CA LEU A 587 44.61 78.93 0.76
C LEU A 587 43.25 79.19 1.43
N LEU A 588 43.33 79.11 2.76
CA LEU A 588 42.32 79.51 3.73
C LEU A 588 41.68 80.87 3.41
N GLU A 589 40.37 80.93 3.65
CA GLU A 589 39.73 82.04 4.36
C GLU A 589 39.94 83.47 3.81
N LEU A 590 39.12 83.86 2.81
CA LEU A 590 38.06 84.88 3.02
C LEU A 590 37.16 85.14 1.79
N ARG A 591 36.03 84.41 1.72
CA ARG A 591 34.68 84.91 1.31
C ARG A 591 34.48 85.59 -0.08
N ARG A 592 34.01 84.83 -1.10
CA ARG A 592 32.76 85.12 -1.90
C ARG A 592 32.44 84.15 -3.08
N SER A 593 31.17 83.68 -3.11
CA SER A 593 30.24 83.46 -4.26
C SER A 593 30.60 82.57 -5.50
N GLY A 594 29.64 81.73 -5.98
CA GLY A 594 29.78 80.86 -7.20
C GLY A 594 28.47 80.61 -8.01
N GLY A 595 28.45 79.66 -8.98
CA GLY A 595 27.21 79.13 -9.66
C GLY A 595 27.29 78.50 -11.10
N ASN A 596 26.69 77.29 -11.27
CA ASN A 596 25.87 76.64 -12.36
C ASN A 596 26.18 76.57 -13.92
N LEU A 597 26.20 75.34 -14.52
CA LEU A 597 25.50 74.73 -15.75
C LEU A 597 25.52 75.39 -17.20
N PRO A 598 25.04 74.81 -18.37
CA PRO A 598 24.90 73.43 -18.98
C PRO A 598 25.05 73.20 -20.57
N CYS A 599 24.99 71.93 -21.09
CA CYS A 599 24.36 71.32 -22.35
C CYS A 599 24.74 71.47 -23.88
N SER A 600 24.71 70.33 -24.68
CA SER A 600 23.92 70.03 -25.96
C SER A 600 24.54 69.39 -27.29
N LEU A 601 23.68 68.78 -28.17
CA LEU A 601 23.78 67.74 -29.27
C LEU A 601 24.19 68.07 -30.77
N ASN A 602 24.62 67.09 -31.64
CA ASN A 602 23.86 66.40 -32.79
C ASN A 602 24.64 65.66 -33.97
N LYS A 603 24.02 64.57 -34.53
CA LYS A 603 24.09 63.73 -35.81
C LYS A 603 25.13 63.94 -36.98
N GLY A 604 25.45 62.98 -37.89
CA GLY A 604 25.22 61.50 -38.01
C GLY A 604 25.35 60.79 -39.42
N THR A 605 25.78 59.50 -39.45
CA THR A 605 25.53 58.36 -40.44
C THR A 605 26.28 58.17 -41.80
N LEU A 606 26.87 56.97 -42.03
CA LEU A 606 27.16 56.28 -43.33
C LEU A 606 27.41 54.75 -43.14
N THR A 607 27.35 53.90 -44.19
CA THR A 607 27.42 52.40 -44.14
C THR A 607 27.96 51.75 -45.44
N TYR A 608 28.41 50.48 -45.54
CA TYR A 608 29.27 49.59 -44.70
C TYR A 608 29.79 48.41 -45.62
N PRO A 609 30.89 47.66 -45.33
CA PRO A 609 31.76 47.13 -46.42
C PRO A 609 32.13 45.61 -46.40
N ALA A 610 32.98 45.23 -47.37
CA ALA A 610 34.03 44.18 -47.35
C ALA A 610 33.60 42.68 -47.36
N SER A 611 34.33 41.69 -47.92
CA SER A 611 35.77 41.49 -48.22
C SER A 611 36.68 41.25 -46.99
N ALA A 612 37.84 40.60 -47.06
CA ALA A 612 38.29 39.42 -47.82
C ALA A 612 39.64 38.92 -47.23
N VAL A 613 39.82 37.59 -47.16
CA VAL A 613 41.08 36.81 -47.30
C VAL A 613 42.43 37.39 -46.79
N SER A 614 43.08 36.66 -45.88
CA SER A 614 44.55 36.54 -45.77
C SER A 614 44.93 35.25 -45.00
N ASN A 615 46.20 34.92 -44.79
CA ASN A 615 47.13 34.30 -45.76
C ASN A 615 48.20 33.48 -44.99
N HIS A 616 48.98 32.62 -45.68
CA HIS A 616 50.30 32.00 -45.34
C HIS A 616 50.73 31.82 -43.85
N ARG A 617 51.34 30.69 -43.46
CA ARG A 617 52.76 30.37 -43.80
C ARG A 617 53.15 28.92 -43.47
N GLU A 618 54.28 28.45 -44.02
CA GLU A 618 54.87 27.14 -43.70
C GLU A 618 55.65 27.13 -42.37
N LEU A 619 55.82 25.93 -41.76
CA LEU A 619 57.15 25.32 -41.51
C LEU A 619 57.03 23.85 -41.02
N SER A 620 58.14 23.09 -41.12
CA SER A 620 58.14 21.63 -41.32
C SER A 620 58.47 20.75 -40.09
N SER A 621 57.68 19.68 -39.89
CA SER A 621 58.04 18.41 -39.21
C SER A 621 56.90 17.36 -39.40
N GLY A 622 57.09 16.03 -39.40
CA GLY A 622 58.31 15.22 -39.43
C GLY A 622 58.14 13.82 -38.76
N ARG A 623 58.51 12.72 -39.47
CA ARG A 623 58.44 11.28 -39.04
C ARG A 623 56.99 10.74 -38.81
N GLN A 624 56.68 9.43 -38.82
CA GLN A 624 57.43 8.20 -39.18
C GLN A 624 56.48 7.04 -39.64
N ASN A 625 56.91 6.28 -40.66
CA ASN A 625 56.80 4.81 -40.87
C ASN A 625 55.48 3.98 -40.83
N CYS A 626 55.33 3.18 -41.90
CA CYS A 626 54.97 1.74 -41.95
C CYS A 626 53.50 1.23 -42.04
N GLY A 627 53.12 0.81 -43.27
CA GLY A 627 52.18 -0.30 -43.55
C GLY A 627 50.70 0.06 -43.72
N ARG A 628 49.86 -0.72 -44.43
CA ARG A 628 50.08 -1.95 -45.23
C ARG A 628 48.86 -2.18 -46.16
N GLY A 629 49.07 -2.68 -47.38
CA GLY A 629 48.08 -3.53 -48.08
C GLY A 629 47.26 -2.90 -49.22
N THR A 630 47.39 -3.49 -50.41
CA THR A 630 46.61 -3.25 -51.63
C THR A 630 45.22 -3.89 -51.59
N GLY A 631 44.23 -3.31 -52.29
CA GLY A 631 42.97 -4.00 -52.63
C GLY A 631 41.95 -3.14 -53.38
N THR A 632 41.74 -3.41 -54.67
CA THR A 632 40.71 -2.77 -55.52
C THR A 632 39.41 -3.59 -55.56
N PRO A 633 38.22 -3.01 -55.33
CA PRO A 633 36.94 -3.72 -55.42
C PRO A 633 36.19 -3.51 -56.75
N SER A 634 35.81 -4.60 -57.41
CA SER A 634 34.84 -4.62 -58.53
C SER A 634 33.40 -4.68 -58.00
N LEU A 635 32.39 -4.16 -58.71
CA LEU A 635 30.98 -4.58 -58.55
C LEU A 635 30.01 -4.06 -59.65
N ARG A 636 29.57 -4.95 -60.56
CA ARG A 636 28.27 -4.92 -61.30
C ARG A 636 28.13 -6.21 -62.14
N GLY A 637 27.03 -6.97 -62.17
CA GLY A 637 25.88 -7.04 -61.25
C GLY A 637 24.58 -7.55 -61.90
N LEU A 638 24.19 -8.82 -61.66
CA LEU A 638 22.84 -9.46 -61.79
C LEU A 638 22.99 -10.99 -61.53
N PRO A 639 22.00 -11.71 -60.94
CA PRO A 639 20.71 -12.01 -61.59
C PRO A 639 19.44 -11.96 -60.69
N LYS A 640 18.34 -12.50 -61.23
CA LYS A 640 16.93 -12.63 -60.75
C LYS A 640 16.70 -13.80 -59.74
N PRO A 641 15.47 -14.06 -59.19
CA PRO A 641 14.28 -13.20 -58.93
C PRO A 641 13.52 -13.49 -57.58
N THR A 642 12.45 -12.71 -57.28
CA THR A 642 11.13 -13.02 -56.60
C THR A 642 11.01 -14.06 -55.44
N ALA A 643 10.13 -13.92 -54.43
CA ALA A 643 8.86 -13.15 -54.33
C ALA A 643 8.44 -12.78 -52.86
N SER A 644 7.51 -11.80 -52.73
CA SER A 644 6.33 -11.66 -51.80
C SER A 644 6.37 -12.13 -50.31
N PRO A 645 5.60 -11.51 -49.37
CA PRO A 645 4.31 -10.82 -49.58
C PRO A 645 4.07 -9.47 -48.84
N THR A 646 2.82 -9.00 -48.98
CA THR A 646 2.16 -7.73 -48.60
C THR A 646 2.04 -7.42 -47.09
N PRO A 647 1.72 -6.16 -46.71
CA PRO A 647 0.30 -5.80 -46.49
C PRO A 647 -0.19 -4.51 -47.21
N ASP A 648 -1.52 -4.34 -47.24
CA ASP A 648 -2.31 -3.21 -47.75
C ASP A 648 -2.17 -1.91 -46.91
N LYS A 649 -2.59 -0.69 -47.30
CA LYS A 649 -2.90 0.08 -48.53
C LYS A 649 -3.29 1.50 -48.06
N LEU A 650 -2.99 2.53 -48.88
CA LEU A 650 -3.80 3.73 -49.18
C LEU A 650 -4.62 4.37 -48.02
N LYS A 651 -4.32 5.55 -47.46
CA LYS A 651 -3.95 6.87 -48.03
C LYS A 651 -4.89 7.40 -49.13
N LYS A 652 -5.50 8.56 -48.85
CA LYS A 652 -6.27 9.45 -49.74
C LYS A 652 -5.77 10.89 -49.52
N VAL A 653 -5.69 11.73 -50.55
CA VAL A 653 -5.18 13.12 -50.49
C VAL A 653 -5.99 14.02 -51.43
N SER A 654 -5.96 15.34 -51.17
CA SER A 654 -6.50 16.49 -51.95
C SER A 654 -7.89 16.98 -51.50
N SER A 655 -8.16 18.29 -51.38
CA SER A 655 -7.28 19.49 -51.57
C SER A 655 -7.92 20.80 -51.05
N SER A 656 -7.07 21.79 -50.71
CA SER A 656 -7.31 23.26 -50.75
C SER A 656 -8.29 23.91 -49.75
N GLY A 657 -7.87 25.02 -49.10
CA GLY A 657 -8.76 25.96 -48.40
C GLY A 657 -8.19 26.67 -47.16
N LEU A 658 -7.46 27.78 -47.35
CA LEU A 658 -7.04 28.78 -46.33
C LEU A 658 -7.03 30.17 -47.02
N PRO A 659 -7.03 31.34 -46.32
CA PRO A 659 -6.65 31.61 -44.92
C PRO A 659 -7.74 32.41 -44.15
N ALA A 660 -7.56 33.09 -42.99
CA ALA A 660 -6.36 33.47 -42.23
C ALA A 660 -6.63 33.77 -40.73
N LEU A 661 -5.54 33.82 -39.94
CA LEU A 661 -5.36 34.56 -38.66
C LEU A 661 -6.18 34.07 -37.42
N SER A 662 -5.61 33.91 -36.20
CA SER A 662 -4.28 34.26 -35.67
C SER A 662 -3.70 33.21 -34.68
N GLN A 663 -2.39 33.30 -34.43
CA GLN A 663 -1.60 32.57 -33.41
C GLN A 663 -1.99 32.98 -31.96
N ALA A 664 -1.54 32.34 -30.86
CA ALA A 664 -0.30 31.56 -30.65
C ALA A 664 -0.37 30.50 -29.50
N TYR A 665 0.72 29.73 -29.38
CA TYR A 665 1.08 28.74 -28.34
C TYR A 665 2.64 28.73 -28.24
N PRO A 666 3.29 28.15 -27.20
CA PRO A 666 3.02 28.15 -25.75
C PRO A 666 4.33 28.57 -24.97
N PRO A 667 4.69 28.15 -23.71
CA PRO A 667 4.86 26.74 -23.27
C PRO A 667 4.48 26.39 -21.79
N ARG A 668 4.46 25.08 -21.51
CA ARG A 668 4.67 24.35 -20.22
C ARG A 668 4.53 25.08 -18.87
N GLY A 669 3.74 24.52 -17.94
CA GLY A 669 4.08 24.66 -16.50
C GLY A 669 3.11 24.16 -15.41
N ARG A 670 3.27 22.90 -14.96
CA ARG A 670 2.96 22.37 -13.61
C ARG A 670 1.48 22.33 -13.15
N ALA A 671 1.08 21.23 -12.50
CA ALA A 671 -0.25 21.04 -11.93
C ALA A 671 -0.44 21.79 -10.60
N ILE A 672 -1.66 22.26 -10.32
CA ILE A 672 -2.04 22.92 -9.06
C ILE A 672 -2.45 21.88 -8.01
N SER A 673 -2.15 22.16 -6.74
CA SER A 673 -2.20 21.19 -5.64
C SER A 673 -3.57 21.15 -4.91
N VAL A 674 -3.93 19.97 -4.43
CA VAL A 674 -5.14 19.66 -3.63
C VAL A 674 -5.24 20.52 -2.34
N ASN A 675 -4.13 21.11 -1.88
CA ASN A 675 -4.10 21.92 -0.65
C ASN A 675 -4.94 23.21 -0.70
N GLU A 676 -5.20 23.79 -1.88
CA GLU A 676 -5.91 25.09 -1.98
C GLU A 676 -7.40 24.98 -1.61
N ALA A 677 -8.03 23.84 -1.94
CA ALA A 677 -9.40 23.53 -1.49
C ALA A 677 -9.47 23.36 0.04
N ARG A 678 -8.41 22.77 0.64
CA ARG A 678 -8.36 22.47 2.08
C ARG A 678 -8.24 23.75 2.93
N GLN A 679 -7.45 24.72 2.48
CA GLN A 679 -7.28 26.00 3.20
C GLN A 679 -8.58 26.84 3.26
N ARG A 680 -9.41 26.81 2.21
CA ARG A 680 -10.71 27.51 2.20
C ARG A 680 -11.68 26.95 3.26
N LEU A 681 -11.67 25.63 3.50
CA LEU A 681 -12.47 24.99 4.54
C LEU A 681 -11.96 25.34 5.96
N THR A 682 -10.64 25.36 6.18
CA THR A 682 -10.06 25.76 7.47
C THR A 682 -10.40 27.21 7.85
N ALA A 683 -10.46 28.12 6.87
CA ALA A 683 -10.83 29.52 7.09
C ALA A 683 -12.30 29.68 7.54
N ILE A 684 -13.22 28.83 7.06
CA ILE A 684 -14.63 28.82 7.46
C ILE A 684 -14.78 28.29 8.89
N LEU A 685 -14.12 27.18 9.23
CA LEU A 685 -14.17 26.59 10.57
C LEU A 685 -13.62 27.52 11.65
N ARG A 686 -12.53 28.27 11.36
CA ARG A 686 -11.95 29.23 12.32
C ARG A 686 -12.88 30.39 12.70
N ARG A 687 -13.92 30.70 11.91
CA ARG A 687 -14.90 31.75 12.23
C ARG A 687 -16.02 31.31 13.19
N ARG A 688 -16.17 30.01 13.48
CA ARG A 688 -17.17 29.50 14.45
C ARG A 688 -16.62 29.25 15.86
N LEU A 689 -15.30 29.36 16.07
CA LEU A 689 -14.63 29.12 17.36
C LEU A 689 -14.18 30.39 18.09
N SER A 690 -14.73 31.55 17.70
CA SER A 690 -14.44 32.85 18.32
C SER A 690 -15.70 33.58 18.81
N GLN A 691 -16.75 32.83 19.16
CA GLN A 691 -17.98 33.28 19.80
C GLN A 691 -18.47 32.24 20.83
N GLN A 692 -17.66 32.05 21.87
CA GLN A 692 -18.07 31.66 23.23
C GLN A 692 -17.29 32.54 24.19
#